data_AF-A0A381W5M6-F1
#
_entry.id   AF-A0A381W5M6-F1
#
_cell.length_a   1.000
_cell.length_b   1.000
_cell.length_c   1.000
_cell.angle_alpha   90.00
_cell.angle_beta   90.00
_cell.angle_gamma   90.00
#
_symmetry.space_group_name_H-M   'P 1'
#
loop_
_entity.id
_entity.type
_entity.pdbx_description
1 polymer ?
#
loop_
_entity_poly.entity_id
_entity_poly.type
_entity_poly.pdbx_seq_one_letter_code
_entity_poly.pdbx_strand_id
1 'polypeptide(L)'
;AFFIGDPRENYQKSIDDLTLEILLHLYNYWMDSTSENLKELNQQLGKSTLHDHPPPNPDLLDLLRTTEIYQSFQNNYQNILLFDLLYNQVIEALPTIANELKGTNQISQKSVEQLFEQTVEGAIKEFEKNSVHHESKNVRSQFFKWLASFIERKDCDEVLGTISEWKKVVFPRMSPPLFGVVRYYFSGLLPSLYAAQQNKGRFQGKITPRNIGIKDFWNRLDQSYKDLLIQNLLREYKRSVISPKKIIEHFFKDFKELYSDRITSNPVKFPGFRDAIEDALENGVVPCGVITGFGTFTGEENSDSSKSKKSKSKKLKADYRVGLVISNVEFQAGSFDMASCEKVCRLLDDCARLKLPVIFFISSAGMQTKEGGGSLFSMAVINERITRFVKDLDLPVMCFGFRDCTGGAQASFVTHLLARTYYFSGAQIPFAGQLVVESHLPAHSTLSNYLSNNPGTMDGLVINPFDKGIDKKLQEIDPQIPVAQFSVEEVISRVLSGEYQISVDEEVKAYSTQENLHTAEIKRILIHARGCTATRLIRGSQDAGMEVVLVASDPDMESYPATLLSEKDHLVCIGGETPQDSYLNGMSVIRIAEQEEVDAIHPGIGFLSESPHYARICREHGFNFVGPRAVNMDRMGNKSNAIATAKNLNIPVVPGSEGALMDPAHAMIVASEIGFPVLIKAAHGGGGKGIEVVKDAEKFQSTFTRMSQEALSAFGNGDLYLEKYIGSMRHLEVQIIRDMHGNSKLFGIRDCSIQRNYQKLIEETASGIPNKIREQLYSFSEKLIEEIDYIGAGTVEFIYDLTGKKVYFMEMNTRLQVEHPVSEMVFGVDLVRQQFEVAQGNNISNLDFKLNGHAIELRVIAEKVELDENGELLFVPDPGHVTEVYFPEKSNVRVIQTITSGSVVSPFYDSLVAQIICWGRSRSDAITRLVDYLKRVRIHGVSTNLALNRAILQDASFKKGSFSTGFLADFFKRIDSQKLLSEALNDSGELNKSVDKKSIKLEGSNELKVLSPQMGGFYRAPSQDDEPFVSEGQIIDVNQTLCLIESMKVFTELTLADYKSTDGNTLFPDDVKYKVTKVIAEDKNTVNQGDLLFVMLPVVA
;
A
#
# COMPACT_ATOMS: atom_id res chain seq x y z
N ALA A 1 3.61 5.60 -65.96
CA ALA A 1 2.32 4.92 -65.72
C ALA A 1 2.49 3.47 -65.21
N PHE A 2 3.44 2.68 -65.74
CA PHE A 2 3.56 1.24 -65.40
C PHE A 2 4.01 0.90 -63.96
N PHE A 3 4.49 1.86 -63.16
CA PHE A 3 5.04 1.60 -61.81
C PHE A 3 4.32 2.34 -60.66
N ILE A 4 3.32 3.19 -60.95
CA ILE A 4 2.73 4.11 -59.94
C ILE A 4 1.21 3.87 -59.75
N GLY A 5 0.56 2.98 -60.48
CA GLY A 5 -0.91 2.84 -60.44
C GLY A 5 -1.62 4.00 -61.16
N ASP A 6 -2.96 3.98 -61.20
CA ASP A 6 -3.75 5.09 -61.76
C ASP A 6 -3.69 6.28 -60.78
N PRO A 7 -3.18 7.46 -61.21
CA PRO A 7 -3.11 8.65 -60.36
C PRO A 7 -4.47 9.06 -59.76
N ARG A 8 -5.58 8.80 -60.47
CA ARG A 8 -6.93 9.10 -59.95
C ARG A 8 -7.33 8.14 -58.85
N GLU A 9 -7.03 6.85 -58.99
CA GLU A 9 -7.30 5.85 -57.95
C GLU A 9 -6.45 6.12 -56.71
N ASN A 10 -5.17 6.48 -56.88
CA ASN A 10 -4.30 6.83 -55.75
C ASN A 10 -4.77 8.11 -55.03
N TYR A 11 -5.26 9.10 -55.78
CA TYR A 11 -5.80 10.34 -55.20
C TYR A 11 -7.06 10.06 -54.39
N GLN A 12 -8.01 9.31 -54.95
CA GLN A 12 -9.23 8.92 -54.25
C GLN A 12 -8.92 8.10 -53.00
N LYS A 13 -7.98 7.14 -53.09
CA LYS A 13 -7.52 6.37 -51.94
C LYS A 13 -6.91 7.25 -50.86
N SER A 14 -6.12 8.26 -51.23
CA SER A 14 -5.52 9.19 -50.27
C SER A 14 -6.56 10.05 -49.54
N ILE A 15 -7.65 10.42 -50.23
CA ILE A 15 -8.78 11.13 -49.61
C ILE A 15 -9.52 10.24 -48.62
N ASP A 16 -9.76 8.97 -48.98
CA ASP A 16 -10.42 8.01 -48.09
C ASP A 16 -9.55 7.67 -46.87
N ASP A 17 -8.23 7.52 -47.06
CA ASP A 17 -7.27 7.29 -45.98
C ASP A 17 -7.21 8.49 -45.01
N LEU A 18 -7.15 9.73 -45.53
CA LEU A 18 -7.18 10.96 -44.73
C LEU A 18 -8.50 11.12 -43.96
N THR A 19 -9.62 10.86 -44.62
CA THR A 19 -10.95 10.95 -43.99
C THR A 19 -11.10 9.93 -42.86
N LEU A 20 -10.59 8.72 -43.07
CA LEU A 20 -10.56 7.68 -42.05
C LEU A 20 -9.68 8.06 -40.86
N GLU A 21 -8.50 8.64 -41.09
CA GLU A 21 -7.63 9.15 -40.01
C GLU A 21 -8.31 10.24 -39.18
N ILE A 22 -8.99 11.18 -39.83
CA ILE A 22 -9.78 12.22 -39.15
C ILE A 22 -10.86 11.58 -38.28
N LEU A 23 -11.61 10.63 -38.83
CA LEU A 23 -12.69 9.95 -38.10
C LEU A 23 -12.18 9.11 -36.92
N LEU A 24 -11.04 8.43 -37.06
CA LEU A 24 -10.42 7.66 -35.98
C LEU A 24 -9.84 8.57 -34.89
N HIS A 25 -9.27 9.72 -35.28
CA HIS A 25 -8.84 10.74 -34.33
C HIS A 25 -10.02 11.27 -33.52
N LEU A 26 -11.11 11.65 -34.18
CA LEU A 26 -12.34 12.10 -33.52
C LEU A 26 -12.95 11.02 -32.63
N TYR A 27 -12.94 9.77 -33.07
CA TYR A 27 -13.42 8.63 -32.25
C TYR A 27 -12.62 8.48 -30.96
N ASN A 28 -11.29 8.56 -31.03
CA ASN A 28 -10.43 8.48 -29.84
C ASN A 28 -10.53 9.73 -28.96
N TYR A 29 -10.80 10.90 -29.54
CA TYR A 29 -10.95 12.15 -28.80
C TYR A 29 -12.30 12.23 -28.07
N TRP A 30 -13.39 11.84 -28.74
CA TRP A 30 -14.75 11.91 -28.17
C TRP A 30 -15.14 10.70 -27.33
N MET A 31 -14.42 9.59 -27.42
CA MET A 31 -14.60 8.41 -26.56
C MET A 31 -16.09 7.95 -26.52
N ASP A 32 -16.72 7.93 -25.34
CA ASP A 32 -18.11 7.48 -25.15
C ASP A 32 -19.15 8.37 -25.85
N SER A 33 -18.82 9.63 -26.07
CA SER A 33 -19.69 10.66 -26.63
C SER A 33 -19.64 10.68 -28.16
N THR A 34 -18.86 9.80 -28.78
CA THR A 34 -18.64 9.74 -30.23
C THR A 34 -19.94 9.63 -31.02
N SER A 35 -20.89 8.80 -30.56
CA SER A 35 -22.14 8.56 -31.30
C SER A 35 -22.98 9.83 -31.44
N GLU A 36 -23.09 10.59 -30.36
CA GLU A 36 -23.83 11.85 -30.36
C GLU A 36 -23.07 12.95 -31.12
N ASN A 37 -21.76 13.07 -30.87
CA ASN A 37 -20.92 14.09 -31.50
C ASN A 37 -20.79 13.91 -33.01
N LEU A 38 -20.65 12.68 -33.53
CA LEU A 38 -20.61 12.44 -34.98
C LEU A 38 -21.95 12.75 -35.66
N LYS A 39 -23.08 12.45 -35.00
CA LYS A 39 -24.42 12.78 -35.52
C LYS A 39 -24.61 14.29 -35.58
N GLU A 40 -24.22 15.01 -34.53
CA GLU A 40 -24.31 16.47 -34.49
C GLU A 40 -23.35 17.12 -35.50
N LEU A 41 -22.11 16.65 -35.59
CA LEU A 41 -21.14 17.10 -36.58
C LEU A 41 -21.68 16.92 -38.01
N ASN A 42 -22.27 15.77 -38.32
CA ASN A 42 -22.89 15.50 -39.60
C ASN A 42 -24.04 16.50 -39.91
N GLN A 43 -24.90 16.78 -38.93
CA GLN A 43 -25.97 17.77 -39.09
C GLN A 43 -25.44 19.19 -39.32
N GLN A 44 -24.34 19.57 -38.65
CA GLN A 44 -23.72 20.88 -38.82
C GLN A 44 -23.00 21.02 -40.17
N LEU A 45 -22.29 19.98 -40.61
CA LEU A 45 -21.65 19.96 -41.93
C LEU A 45 -22.69 20.01 -43.04
N GLY A 46 -23.83 19.33 -42.89
CA GLY A 46 -24.94 19.38 -43.86
C GLY A 46 -25.64 20.75 -43.97
N LYS A 47 -25.45 21.64 -42.99
CA LYS A 47 -25.94 23.03 -43.01
C LYS A 47 -24.87 24.04 -43.45
N SER A 48 -23.62 23.61 -43.59
CA SER A 48 -22.48 24.48 -43.89
C SER A 48 -22.25 24.63 -45.39
N THR A 49 -21.65 25.75 -45.82
CA THR A 49 -21.19 25.94 -47.21
C THR A 49 -19.93 25.10 -47.46
N LEU A 50 -19.96 24.26 -48.50
CA LEU A 50 -18.81 23.47 -48.93
C LEU A 50 -17.84 24.29 -49.79
N HIS A 51 -16.57 23.91 -49.77
CA HIS A 51 -15.49 24.55 -50.55
C HIS A 51 -14.80 23.53 -51.45
N ASP A 52 -14.36 23.94 -52.64
CA ASP A 52 -13.63 23.05 -53.56
C ASP A 52 -12.17 22.85 -53.12
N HIS A 53 -11.59 23.82 -52.39
CA HIS A 53 -10.23 23.77 -51.88
C HIS A 53 -10.15 24.29 -50.44
N PRO A 54 -9.33 23.69 -49.56
CA PRO A 54 -9.12 24.16 -48.21
C PRO A 54 -8.33 25.48 -48.18
N PRO A 55 -8.50 26.33 -47.15
CA PRO A 55 -7.70 27.53 -46.95
C PRO A 55 -6.20 27.22 -46.68
N PRO A 56 -5.29 28.22 -46.75
CA PRO A 56 -3.84 28.01 -46.66
C PRO A 56 -3.32 27.38 -45.35
N ASN A 57 -4.11 27.44 -44.28
CA ASN A 57 -3.88 26.79 -42.98
C ASN A 57 -5.23 26.27 -42.48
N PRO A 58 -5.73 25.15 -43.02
CA PRO A 58 -7.06 24.67 -42.69
C PRO A 58 -7.07 24.05 -41.30
N ASP A 59 -8.10 24.35 -40.52
CA ASP A 59 -8.41 23.54 -39.35
C ASP A 59 -9.18 22.26 -39.77
N LEU A 60 -9.47 21.39 -38.80
CA LEU A 60 -10.15 20.13 -39.05
C LEU A 60 -11.56 20.32 -39.68
N LEU A 61 -12.25 21.39 -39.29
CA LEU A 61 -13.59 21.70 -39.77
C LEU A 61 -13.54 22.24 -41.21
N ASP A 62 -12.53 23.03 -41.54
CA ASP A 62 -12.26 23.51 -42.89
C ASP A 62 -11.94 22.36 -43.85
N LEU A 63 -11.18 21.36 -43.40
CA LEU A 63 -10.92 20.14 -44.17
C LEU A 63 -12.21 19.35 -44.42
N LEU A 64 -13.03 19.13 -43.40
CA LEU A 64 -14.31 18.40 -43.51
C LEU A 64 -15.35 19.12 -44.37
N ARG A 65 -15.20 20.43 -44.59
CA ARG A 65 -16.04 21.24 -45.51
C ARG A 65 -15.57 21.18 -46.96
N THR A 66 -14.45 20.51 -47.25
CA THR A 66 -13.99 20.30 -48.63
C THR A 66 -14.91 19.29 -49.33
N THR A 67 -15.40 19.60 -50.53
CA THR A 67 -16.43 18.80 -51.23
C THR A 67 -16.09 17.30 -51.31
N GLU A 68 -14.84 16.97 -51.64
CA GLU A 68 -14.40 15.57 -51.81
C GLU A 68 -14.25 14.83 -50.46
N ILE A 69 -13.69 15.51 -49.44
CA ILE A 69 -13.54 14.97 -48.08
C ILE A 69 -14.91 14.79 -47.43
N TYR A 70 -15.85 15.73 -47.61
CA TYR A 70 -17.21 15.62 -47.11
C TYR A 70 -17.96 14.43 -47.72
N GLN A 71 -17.80 14.18 -49.02
CA GLN A 71 -18.38 13.00 -49.68
C GLN A 71 -17.80 11.70 -49.10
N SER A 72 -16.48 11.64 -48.87
CA SER A 72 -15.86 10.49 -48.21
C SER A 72 -16.32 10.36 -46.75
N PHE A 73 -16.49 11.47 -46.03
CA PHE A 73 -16.98 11.51 -44.65
C PHE A 73 -18.38 10.92 -44.55
N GLN A 74 -19.31 11.33 -45.43
CA GLN A 74 -20.68 10.79 -45.51
C GLN A 74 -20.71 9.27 -45.67
N ASN A 75 -19.76 8.72 -46.43
CA ASN A 75 -19.67 7.28 -46.66
C ASN A 75 -19.05 6.52 -45.48
N ASN A 76 -18.20 7.18 -44.67
CA ASN A 76 -17.38 6.51 -43.65
C ASN A 76 -17.84 6.73 -42.20
N TYR A 77 -18.50 7.84 -41.87
CA TYR A 77 -18.89 8.11 -40.47
C TYR A 77 -19.86 7.05 -39.91
N GLN A 78 -20.76 6.52 -40.76
CA GLN A 78 -21.69 5.44 -40.37
C GLN A 78 -20.95 4.14 -40.07
N ASN A 79 -19.86 3.85 -40.78
CA ASN A 79 -19.05 2.66 -40.53
C ASN A 79 -18.33 2.75 -39.18
N ILE A 80 -17.92 3.95 -38.75
CA ILE A 80 -17.34 4.18 -37.42
C ILE A 80 -18.38 3.95 -36.32
N LEU A 81 -19.62 4.42 -36.50
CA LEU A 81 -20.71 4.16 -35.56
C LEU A 81 -21.05 2.67 -35.46
N LEU A 82 -21.10 1.96 -36.60
CA LEU A 82 -21.29 0.51 -36.63
C LEU A 82 -20.12 -0.24 -36.01
N PHE A 83 -18.89 0.26 -36.18
CA PHE A 83 -17.70 -0.33 -35.58
C PHE A 83 -17.69 -0.15 -34.05
N ASP A 84 -18.10 1.01 -33.53
CA ASP A 84 -18.25 1.23 -32.09
C ASP A 84 -19.26 0.25 -31.47
N LEU A 85 -20.43 0.10 -32.11
CA LEU A 85 -21.44 -0.87 -31.71
C LEU A 85 -20.91 -2.31 -31.78
N LEU A 86 -20.20 -2.67 -32.86
CA LEU A 86 -19.58 -3.98 -33.01
C LEU A 86 -18.57 -4.25 -31.89
N TYR A 87 -17.73 -3.27 -31.56
CA TYR A 87 -16.73 -3.38 -30.49
C TYR A 87 -17.41 -3.65 -29.14
N ASN A 88 -18.49 -2.92 -28.84
CA ASN A 88 -19.29 -3.10 -27.63
C ASN A 88 -19.95 -4.49 -27.58
N GLN A 89 -20.53 -4.94 -28.71
CA GLN A 89 -21.15 -6.27 -28.81
C GLN A 89 -20.11 -7.40 -28.64
N VAL A 90 -18.89 -7.23 -29.16
CA VAL A 90 -17.79 -8.19 -28.93
C VAL A 90 -17.43 -8.27 -27.46
N ILE A 91 -17.34 -7.13 -26.75
CA ILE A 91 -17.11 -7.10 -25.30
C ILE A 91 -18.20 -7.91 -24.56
N GLU A 92 -19.47 -7.67 -24.88
CA GLU A 92 -20.60 -8.36 -24.23
C GLU A 92 -20.61 -9.86 -24.51
N ALA A 93 -20.14 -10.28 -25.69
CA ALA A 93 -20.14 -11.67 -26.12
C ALA A 93 -18.88 -12.46 -25.71
N LEU A 94 -17.86 -11.82 -25.11
CA LEU A 94 -16.64 -12.49 -24.60
C LEU A 94 -16.88 -13.72 -23.70
N PRO A 95 -17.91 -13.78 -22.82
CA PRO A 95 -18.18 -14.98 -22.02
C PRO A 95 -18.41 -16.25 -22.85
N THR A 96 -18.90 -16.12 -24.09
CA THR A 96 -19.13 -17.27 -24.98
C THR A 96 -17.83 -17.95 -25.41
N ILE A 97 -16.75 -17.19 -25.53
CA ILE A 97 -15.42 -17.66 -25.91
C ILE A 97 -14.61 -18.10 -24.69
N ALA A 98 -14.86 -17.46 -23.53
CA ALA A 98 -14.22 -17.75 -22.25
C ALA A 98 -14.24 -19.24 -21.88
N ASN A 99 -15.38 -19.90 -22.14
CA ASN A 99 -15.57 -21.32 -21.84
C ASN A 99 -14.66 -22.25 -22.68
N GLU A 100 -14.30 -21.86 -23.90
CA GLU A 100 -13.47 -22.67 -24.80
C GLU A 100 -11.97 -22.46 -24.56
N LEU A 101 -11.61 -21.26 -24.09
CA LEU A 101 -10.24 -20.87 -23.76
C LEU A 101 -9.71 -21.48 -22.46
N LYS A 102 -10.60 -22.03 -21.62
CA LYS A 102 -10.27 -22.66 -20.34
C LYS A 102 -9.34 -23.85 -20.55
N GLY A 103 -8.02 -23.61 -20.39
CA GLY A 103 -6.96 -24.63 -20.39
C GLY A 103 -6.29 -24.93 -21.74
N THR A 104 -6.73 -24.36 -22.86
CA THR A 104 -6.22 -24.72 -24.21
C THR A 104 -5.54 -23.56 -24.95
N ASN A 105 -5.76 -22.30 -24.54
CA ASN A 105 -5.21 -21.09 -25.18
C ASN A 105 -5.48 -21.01 -26.70
N GLN A 106 -6.49 -21.74 -27.18
CA GLN A 106 -6.89 -21.84 -28.59
C GLN A 106 -8.39 -21.68 -28.71
N ILE A 107 -8.83 -20.90 -29.70
CA ILE A 107 -10.24 -20.75 -30.06
C ILE A 107 -10.45 -21.48 -31.38
N SER A 108 -11.52 -22.28 -31.50
CA SER A 108 -11.85 -22.92 -32.77
C SER A 108 -12.34 -21.90 -33.81
N GLN A 109 -12.11 -22.23 -35.09
CA GLN A 109 -12.60 -21.42 -36.21
C GLN A 109 -14.12 -21.18 -36.13
N LYS A 110 -14.87 -22.24 -35.77
CA LYS A 110 -16.33 -22.20 -35.66
C LYS A 110 -16.83 -21.21 -34.62
N SER A 111 -16.14 -21.11 -33.48
CA SER A 111 -16.53 -20.19 -32.41
C SER A 111 -16.24 -18.73 -32.75
N VAL A 112 -15.13 -18.45 -33.46
CA VAL A 112 -14.85 -17.10 -33.98
C VAL A 112 -15.89 -16.70 -35.04
N GLU A 113 -16.27 -17.62 -35.93
CA GLU A 113 -17.33 -17.38 -36.93
C GLU A 113 -18.69 -17.10 -36.26
N GLN A 114 -19.06 -17.88 -35.25
CA GLN A 114 -20.32 -17.68 -34.51
C GLN A 114 -20.34 -16.37 -33.74
N LEU A 115 -19.26 -16.02 -33.05
CA LEU A 115 -19.13 -14.74 -32.36
C LEU A 115 -19.27 -13.58 -33.34
N PHE A 116 -18.60 -13.66 -34.48
CA PHE A 116 -18.61 -12.60 -35.47
C PHE A 116 -20.01 -12.38 -36.05
N GLU A 117 -20.72 -13.44 -36.46
CA GLU A 117 -22.09 -13.31 -36.97
C GLU A 117 -23.04 -12.76 -35.89
N GLN A 118 -22.95 -13.26 -34.66
CA GLN A 118 -23.80 -12.80 -33.55
C GLN A 118 -23.57 -11.31 -33.23
N THR A 119 -22.32 -10.87 -33.14
CA THR A 119 -21.96 -9.50 -32.75
C THR A 119 -22.25 -8.49 -33.86
N VAL A 120 -22.04 -8.86 -35.13
CA VAL A 120 -22.42 -8.03 -36.28
C VAL A 120 -23.95 -7.91 -36.39
N GLU A 121 -24.69 -9.00 -36.21
CA GLU A 121 -26.16 -8.93 -36.25
C GLU A 121 -26.73 -8.08 -35.11
N GLY A 122 -26.15 -8.17 -33.91
CA GLY A 122 -26.48 -7.30 -32.78
C GLY A 122 -26.22 -5.83 -33.08
N ALA A 123 -25.03 -5.50 -33.57
CA ALA A 123 -24.64 -4.12 -33.89
C ALA A 123 -25.53 -3.50 -34.97
N ILE A 124 -25.87 -4.26 -36.02
CA ILE A 124 -26.77 -3.79 -37.09
C ILE A 124 -28.19 -3.53 -36.54
N LYS A 125 -28.75 -4.44 -35.73
CA LYS A 125 -30.08 -4.25 -35.13
C LYS A 125 -30.13 -3.02 -34.25
N GLU A 126 -29.09 -2.80 -33.45
CA GLU A 126 -28.98 -1.62 -32.59
C GLU A 126 -28.83 -0.33 -33.39
N PHE A 127 -28.03 -0.37 -34.46
CA PHE A 127 -27.88 0.74 -35.39
C PHE A 127 -29.20 1.11 -36.09
N GLU A 128 -29.96 0.12 -36.57
CA GLU A 128 -31.27 0.31 -37.20
C GLU A 128 -32.31 0.88 -36.23
N LYS A 129 -32.30 0.45 -34.97
CA LYS A 129 -33.21 0.98 -33.94
C LYS A 129 -32.96 2.46 -33.64
N ASN A 130 -31.69 2.88 -33.71
CA ASN A 130 -31.26 4.24 -33.38
C ASN A 130 -31.19 5.18 -34.59
N SER A 131 -31.44 4.69 -35.82
CA SER A 131 -31.30 5.45 -37.07
C SER A 131 -32.62 5.47 -37.84
N VAL A 132 -33.28 6.63 -37.89
CA VAL A 132 -34.69 6.74 -38.35
C VAL A 132 -34.86 6.64 -39.89
N HIS A 133 -33.80 6.77 -40.69
CA HIS A 133 -33.88 6.76 -42.16
C HIS A 133 -32.65 6.07 -42.77
N HIS A 134 -32.75 4.86 -43.36
CA HIS A 134 -31.92 4.34 -44.48
C HIS A 134 -32.35 2.92 -44.93
N GLU A 135 -32.06 2.55 -46.18
CA GLU A 135 -32.39 1.24 -46.79
C GLU A 135 -31.43 0.12 -46.34
N SER A 136 -31.91 -0.80 -45.50
CA SER A 136 -31.13 -1.88 -44.82
C SER A 136 -30.30 -2.83 -45.71
N LYS A 137 -30.55 -2.92 -47.03
CA LYS A 137 -29.91 -3.96 -47.86
C LYS A 137 -28.46 -3.66 -48.29
N ASN A 138 -28.03 -2.41 -48.26
CA ASN A 138 -26.68 -2.03 -48.73
C ASN A 138 -25.67 -1.76 -47.59
N VAL A 139 -26.15 -1.50 -46.37
CA VAL A 139 -25.31 -1.15 -45.20
C VAL A 139 -24.38 -2.29 -44.81
N ARG A 140 -24.89 -3.54 -44.79
CA ARG A 140 -24.10 -4.73 -44.45
C ARG A 140 -22.90 -4.89 -45.39
N SER A 141 -23.13 -4.87 -46.71
CA SER A 141 -22.07 -5.09 -47.71
C SER A 141 -21.02 -3.97 -47.72
N GLN A 142 -21.43 -2.74 -47.46
CA GLN A 142 -20.54 -1.58 -47.35
C GLN A 142 -19.67 -1.65 -46.08
N PHE A 143 -20.27 -1.95 -44.93
CA PHE A 143 -19.56 -2.11 -43.66
C PHE A 143 -18.52 -3.24 -43.71
N PHE A 144 -18.86 -4.38 -44.32
CA PHE A 144 -17.89 -5.48 -44.49
C PHE A 144 -16.67 -5.10 -45.33
N LYS A 145 -16.88 -4.36 -46.43
CA LYS A 145 -15.77 -3.86 -47.27
C LYS A 145 -14.90 -2.88 -46.49
N TRP A 146 -15.53 -1.97 -45.75
CA TRP A 146 -14.83 -1.01 -44.89
C TRP A 146 -14.03 -1.70 -43.79
N LEU A 147 -14.63 -2.67 -43.07
CA LEU A 147 -14.00 -3.41 -41.99
C LEU A 147 -12.78 -4.21 -42.49
N ALA A 148 -12.88 -4.83 -43.66
CA ALA A 148 -11.75 -5.50 -44.30
C ALA A 148 -10.60 -4.52 -44.60
N SER A 149 -10.92 -3.34 -45.13
CA SER A 149 -9.93 -2.30 -45.41
C SER A 149 -9.28 -1.74 -44.13
N PHE A 150 -10.06 -1.61 -43.04
CA PHE A 150 -9.56 -1.14 -41.75
C PHE A 150 -8.58 -2.14 -41.12
N ILE A 151 -8.92 -3.43 -41.13
CA ILE A 151 -8.09 -4.51 -40.55
C ILE A 151 -6.77 -4.68 -41.31
N GLU A 152 -6.72 -4.39 -42.62
CA GLU A 152 -5.51 -4.48 -43.44
C GLU A 152 -4.51 -3.32 -43.22
N ARG A 153 -4.87 -2.28 -42.45
CA ARG A 153 -3.98 -1.15 -42.16
C ARG A 153 -2.81 -1.54 -41.27
N LYS A 154 -1.64 -0.93 -41.50
CA LYS A 154 -0.40 -1.20 -40.73
C LYS A 154 -0.47 -0.71 -39.28
N ASP A 155 -1.22 0.36 -39.03
CA ASP A 155 -1.44 1.00 -37.73
C ASP A 155 -2.67 0.46 -36.99
N CYS A 156 -3.38 -0.54 -37.55
CA CYS A 156 -4.62 -1.08 -36.98
C CYS A 156 -4.45 -1.51 -35.51
N ASP A 157 -3.35 -2.18 -35.18
CA ASP A 157 -3.08 -2.66 -33.81
C ASP A 157 -2.79 -1.50 -32.83
N GLU A 158 -2.18 -0.41 -33.30
CA GLU A 158 -1.92 0.81 -32.52
C GLU A 158 -3.23 1.56 -32.25
N VAL A 159 -4.06 1.74 -33.29
CA VAL A 159 -5.39 2.36 -33.19
C VAL A 159 -6.30 1.56 -32.23
N LEU A 160 -6.32 0.23 -32.36
CA LEU A 160 -7.06 -0.65 -31.45
C LEU A 160 -6.51 -0.61 -30.02
N GLY A 161 -5.20 -0.36 -29.85
CA GLY A 161 -4.57 -0.11 -28.56
C GLY A 161 -5.14 1.14 -27.89
N THR A 162 -5.17 2.27 -28.59
CA THR A 162 -5.76 3.52 -28.08
C THR A 162 -7.25 3.35 -27.76
N ILE A 163 -8.01 2.66 -28.62
CA ILE A 163 -9.43 2.36 -28.38
C ILE A 163 -9.60 1.52 -27.12
N SER A 164 -8.76 0.48 -26.96
CA SER A 164 -8.75 -0.39 -25.78
C SER A 164 -8.48 0.39 -24.50
N GLU A 165 -7.56 1.38 -24.50
CA GLU A 165 -7.25 2.18 -23.30
C GLU A 165 -8.43 3.02 -22.82
N TRP A 166 -9.08 3.80 -23.69
CA TRP A 166 -10.21 4.62 -23.23
C TRP A 166 -11.49 3.78 -23.02
N LYS A 167 -11.67 2.66 -23.74
CA LYS A 167 -12.78 1.73 -23.51
C LYS A 167 -12.73 1.08 -22.13
N LYS A 168 -11.55 0.99 -21.47
CA LYS A 168 -11.46 0.56 -20.06
C LYS A 168 -12.25 1.47 -19.12
N VAL A 169 -12.28 2.77 -19.42
CA VAL A 169 -13.04 3.76 -18.64
C VAL A 169 -14.55 3.58 -18.85
N VAL A 170 -14.97 3.22 -20.07
CA VAL A 170 -16.38 3.01 -20.43
C VAL A 170 -16.91 1.65 -19.97
N PHE A 171 -16.05 0.62 -19.95
CA PHE A 171 -16.35 -0.73 -19.48
C PHE A 171 -15.54 -1.07 -18.21
N PRO A 172 -15.78 -0.35 -17.10
CA PRO A 172 -15.04 -0.51 -15.85
C PRO A 172 -15.06 -1.94 -15.28
N ARG A 173 -16.04 -2.73 -15.70
CA ARG A 173 -16.31 -4.08 -15.20
C ARG A 173 -15.42 -5.15 -15.81
N MET A 174 -14.71 -4.82 -16.88
CA MET A 174 -13.84 -5.75 -17.56
C MET A 174 -12.41 -5.62 -17.06
N SER A 175 -11.82 -6.75 -16.69
CA SER A 175 -10.40 -6.76 -16.32
C SER A 175 -9.49 -6.41 -17.52
N PRO A 176 -8.34 -5.76 -17.31
CA PRO A 176 -7.41 -5.38 -18.38
C PRO A 176 -6.99 -6.50 -19.36
N PRO A 177 -6.78 -7.77 -18.94
CA PRO A 177 -6.45 -8.86 -19.87
C PRO A 177 -7.52 -9.13 -20.94
N LEU A 178 -8.81 -8.93 -20.62
CA LEU A 178 -9.92 -9.16 -21.55
C LEU A 178 -9.92 -8.16 -22.71
N PHE A 179 -9.54 -6.90 -22.45
CA PHE A 179 -9.38 -5.90 -23.51
C PHE A 179 -8.23 -6.26 -24.47
N GLY A 180 -7.16 -6.89 -23.95
CA GLY A 180 -6.10 -7.47 -24.78
C GLY A 180 -6.62 -8.56 -25.73
N VAL A 181 -7.59 -9.37 -25.28
CA VAL A 181 -8.25 -10.37 -26.13
C VAL A 181 -9.15 -9.72 -27.18
N VAL A 182 -9.90 -8.66 -26.85
CA VAL A 182 -10.73 -7.91 -27.82
C VAL A 182 -9.85 -7.26 -28.88
N ARG A 183 -8.73 -6.62 -28.48
CA ARG A 183 -7.75 -6.07 -29.42
C ARG A 183 -7.23 -7.16 -30.37
N TYR A 184 -6.80 -8.31 -29.83
CA TYR A 184 -6.30 -9.43 -30.64
C TYR A 184 -7.38 -10.08 -31.51
N TYR A 185 -8.64 -10.03 -31.10
CA TYR A 185 -9.77 -10.50 -31.91
C TYR A 185 -9.85 -9.72 -33.22
N PHE A 186 -9.78 -8.38 -33.16
CA PHE A 186 -9.80 -7.53 -34.35
C PHE A 186 -8.48 -7.53 -35.13
N SER A 187 -7.32 -7.45 -34.46
CA SER A 187 -6.01 -7.34 -35.14
C SER A 187 -5.42 -8.68 -35.59
N GLY A 188 -5.90 -9.82 -35.06
CA GLY A 188 -5.33 -11.15 -35.30
C GLY A 188 -6.33 -12.21 -35.75
N LEU A 189 -7.37 -12.48 -34.95
CA LEU A 189 -8.29 -13.61 -35.21
C LEU A 189 -9.16 -13.40 -36.44
N LEU A 190 -9.78 -12.22 -36.58
CA LEU A 190 -10.58 -11.87 -37.76
C LEU A 190 -9.78 -11.86 -39.07
N PRO A 191 -8.59 -11.23 -39.16
CA PRO A 191 -7.78 -11.32 -40.37
C PRO A 191 -7.31 -12.74 -40.69
N SER A 192 -6.99 -13.56 -39.67
CA SER A 192 -6.65 -14.97 -39.88
C SER A 192 -7.84 -15.79 -40.43
N LEU A 193 -9.05 -15.52 -39.93
CA LEU A 193 -10.28 -16.14 -40.43
C LEU A 193 -10.56 -15.74 -41.88
N TYR A 194 -10.43 -14.45 -42.19
CA TYR A 194 -10.64 -13.92 -43.54
C TYR A 194 -9.62 -14.49 -44.55
N ALA A 195 -8.34 -14.59 -44.16
CA ALA A 195 -7.30 -15.19 -44.98
C ALA A 195 -7.55 -16.70 -45.25
N ALA A 196 -8.07 -17.43 -44.26
CA ALA A 196 -8.44 -18.84 -44.41
C ALA A 196 -9.64 -19.01 -45.37
N GLN A 197 -10.67 -18.17 -45.27
CA GLN A 197 -11.83 -18.19 -46.16
C GLN A 197 -11.47 -17.85 -47.63
N GLN A 198 -10.41 -17.07 -47.86
CA GLN A 198 -9.87 -16.79 -49.20
C GLN A 198 -8.88 -17.84 -49.73
N ASN A 199 -8.71 -18.98 -49.07
CA ASN A 199 -7.68 -20.01 -49.38
C ASN A 199 -6.23 -19.47 -49.37
N LYS A 200 -5.96 -18.38 -48.65
CA LYS A 200 -4.63 -17.75 -48.56
C LYS A 200 -3.82 -18.18 -47.33
N GLY A 201 -4.34 -19.10 -46.50
CA GLY A 201 -3.66 -19.62 -45.30
C GLY A 201 -4.49 -20.62 -44.49
N ARG A 202 -3.96 -21.07 -43.33
CA ARG A 202 -4.69 -21.89 -42.34
C ARG A 202 -4.99 -21.05 -41.09
N PHE A 203 -6.21 -21.16 -40.56
CA PHE A 203 -6.59 -20.53 -39.29
C PHE A 203 -5.82 -21.18 -38.14
N GLN A 204 -5.06 -20.39 -37.37
CA GLN A 204 -4.20 -20.91 -36.30
C GLN A 204 -4.87 -20.89 -34.92
N GLY A 205 -5.87 -20.03 -34.69
CA GLY A 205 -6.69 -19.97 -33.46
C GLY A 205 -5.95 -19.71 -32.14
N LYS A 206 -4.61 -19.59 -32.16
CA LYS A 206 -3.75 -19.51 -30.98
C LYS A 206 -3.57 -18.06 -30.55
N ILE A 207 -3.92 -17.74 -29.31
CA ILE A 207 -3.64 -16.43 -28.73
C ILE A 207 -2.16 -16.40 -28.31
N THR A 208 -1.37 -15.43 -28.81
CA THR A 208 0.03 -15.25 -28.43
C THR A 208 0.23 -13.94 -27.65
N PRO A 209 0.72 -13.98 -26.40
CA PRO A 209 0.79 -12.80 -25.52
C PRO A 209 1.82 -11.73 -25.92
N ARG A 210 2.57 -11.93 -27.01
CA ARG A 210 3.81 -11.22 -27.34
C ARG A 210 3.62 -9.70 -27.49
N ASN A 211 2.39 -9.22 -27.71
CA ASN A 211 2.07 -7.82 -27.95
C ASN A 211 1.17 -7.16 -26.88
N ILE A 212 0.81 -7.86 -25.79
CA ILE A 212 -0.21 -7.38 -24.84
C ILE A 212 0.40 -6.67 -23.60
N GLY A 213 1.72 -6.73 -23.39
CA GLY A 213 2.40 -5.94 -22.36
C GLY A 213 2.07 -6.29 -20.90
N ILE A 214 1.34 -7.39 -20.64
CA ILE A 214 0.93 -7.81 -19.30
C ILE A 214 1.83 -8.95 -18.81
N LYS A 215 2.57 -8.73 -17.71
CA LYS A 215 3.30 -9.79 -16.97
C LYS A 215 2.29 -10.81 -16.42
N ASP A 216 2.58 -12.10 -16.55
CA ASP A 216 1.70 -13.22 -16.15
C ASP A 216 0.32 -13.23 -16.84
N PHE A 217 0.29 -12.90 -18.14
CA PHE A 217 -0.94 -12.75 -18.94
C PHE A 217 -1.90 -13.94 -18.83
N TRP A 218 -1.41 -15.19 -18.86
CA TRP A 218 -2.28 -16.37 -18.90
C TRP A 218 -3.00 -16.63 -17.58
N ASN A 219 -2.30 -16.50 -16.46
CA ASN A 219 -2.91 -16.65 -15.13
C ASN A 219 -3.92 -15.52 -14.88
N ARG A 220 -3.56 -14.28 -15.23
CA ARG A 220 -4.47 -13.14 -15.14
C ARG A 220 -5.68 -13.32 -16.05
N LEU A 221 -5.51 -13.83 -17.26
CA LEU A 221 -6.60 -14.10 -18.19
C LEU A 221 -7.54 -15.22 -17.70
N ASP A 222 -7.00 -16.31 -17.13
CA ASP A 222 -7.81 -17.38 -16.52
C ASP A 222 -8.63 -16.85 -15.34
N GLN A 223 -8.02 -16.04 -14.47
CA GLN A 223 -8.70 -15.36 -13.37
C GLN A 223 -9.79 -14.40 -13.88
N SER A 224 -9.49 -13.60 -14.90
CA SER A 224 -10.43 -12.70 -15.56
C SER A 224 -11.65 -13.43 -16.12
N TYR A 225 -11.46 -14.61 -16.73
CA TYR A 225 -12.56 -15.41 -17.25
C TYR A 225 -13.41 -16.03 -16.14
N LYS A 226 -12.78 -16.57 -15.09
CA LYS A 226 -13.50 -17.07 -13.91
C LYS A 226 -14.35 -15.98 -13.28
N ASP A 227 -13.78 -14.78 -13.10
CA ASP A 227 -14.48 -13.63 -12.55
C ASP A 227 -15.69 -13.24 -13.41
N LEU A 228 -15.51 -13.13 -14.73
CA LEU A 228 -16.59 -12.81 -15.67
C LEU A 228 -17.74 -13.84 -15.62
N LEU A 229 -17.41 -15.13 -15.54
CA LEU A 229 -18.40 -16.21 -15.43
C LEU A 229 -19.15 -16.17 -14.08
N ILE A 230 -18.44 -15.91 -12.97
CA ILE A 230 -19.04 -15.78 -11.64
C ILE A 230 -19.97 -14.57 -11.61
N GLN A 231 -19.55 -13.41 -12.11
CA GLN A 231 -20.38 -12.20 -12.14
C GLN A 231 -21.68 -12.41 -12.94
N ASN A 232 -21.61 -13.12 -14.07
CA ASN A 232 -22.79 -13.47 -14.86
C ASN A 232 -23.75 -14.40 -14.10
N LEU A 233 -23.22 -15.43 -13.43
CA LEU A 233 -24.00 -16.32 -12.57
C LEU A 233 -24.69 -15.56 -11.44
N LEU A 234 -23.96 -14.67 -10.75
CA LEU A 234 -24.51 -13.85 -9.68
C LEU A 234 -25.57 -12.88 -10.19
N ARG A 235 -25.41 -12.32 -11.40
CA ARG A 235 -26.42 -11.44 -12.03
C ARG A 235 -27.72 -12.20 -12.30
N GLU A 236 -27.65 -13.45 -12.73
CA GLU A 236 -28.83 -14.31 -12.90
C GLU A 236 -29.51 -14.56 -11.54
N TYR A 237 -28.73 -14.96 -10.53
CA TYR A 237 -29.21 -15.16 -9.16
C TYR A 237 -29.90 -13.91 -8.59
N LYS A 238 -29.31 -12.72 -8.81
CA LYS A 238 -29.86 -11.42 -8.37
C LYS A 238 -31.24 -11.09 -8.97
N ARG A 239 -31.66 -11.70 -10.10
CA ARG A 239 -33.02 -11.48 -10.65
C ARG A 239 -34.12 -12.04 -9.74
N SER A 240 -33.78 -13.00 -8.87
CA SER A 240 -34.73 -13.55 -7.90
C SER A 240 -34.72 -12.74 -6.60
N VAL A 241 -35.88 -12.19 -6.21
CA VAL A 241 -36.02 -11.38 -4.99
C VAL A 241 -36.31 -12.28 -3.78
N ILE A 242 -35.49 -12.12 -2.72
CA ILE A 242 -35.63 -12.78 -1.42
C ILE A 242 -36.31 -11.80 -0.46
N SER A 243 -37.65 -11.78 -0.43
CA SER A 243 -38.39 -10.85 0.42
C SER A 243 -38.28 -11.20 1.92
N PRO A 244 -38.44 -10.22 2.83
CA PRO A 244 -38.44 -10.48 4.27
C PRO A 244 -39.46 -11.53 4.68
N LYS A 245 -40.63 -11.53 4.04
CA LYS A 245 -41.69 -12.54 4.24
C LYS A 245 -41.19 -13.96 3.98
N LYS A 246 -40.42 -14.18 2.90
CA LYS A 246 -39.84 -15.50 2.60
C LYS A 246 -38.86 -15.94 3.68
N ILE A 247 -38.03 -15.03 4.21
CA ILE A 247 -37.08 -15.34 5.30
C ILE A 247 -37.84 -15.74 6.57
N ILE A 248 -38.87 -14.96 6.95
CA ILE A 248 -39.69 -15.21 8.13
C ILE A 248 -40.39 -16.58 8.02
N GLU A 249 -41.09 -16.82 6.90
CA GLU A 249 -41.84 -18.07 6.68
C GLU A 249 -40.95 -19.30 6.60
N HIS A 250 -39.70 -19.15 6.16
CA HIS A 250 -38.75 -20.25 6.07
C HIS A 250 -38.17 -20.65 7.43
N PHE A 251 -37.77 -19.67 8.25
CA PHE A 251 -36.98 -19.93 9.46
C PHE A 251 -37.76 -19.82 10.78
N PHE A 252 -38.87 -19.07 10.82
CA PHE A 252 -39.52 -18.69 12.07
C PHE A 252 -41.04 -18.92 12.06
N LYS A 253 -41.59 -19.17 13.25
CA LYS A 253 -43.03 -19.25 13.52
C LYS A 253 -43.47 -18.11 14.42
N ASP A 254 -44.77 -17.85 14.44
CA ASP A 254 -45.41 -16.88 15.34
C ASP A 254 -44.79 -15.48 15.30
N PHE A 255 -44.34 -15.06 14.10
CA PHE A 255 -43.70 -13.77 13.94
C PHE A 255 -44.67 -12.63 14.28
N LYS A 256 -44.25 -11.76 15.20
CA LYS A 256 -44.96 -10.53 15.54
C LYS A 256 -44.05 -9.35 15.24
N GLU A 257 -44.41 -8.59 14.21
CA GLU A 257 -43.74 -7.34 13.88
C GLU A 257 -43.92 -6.30 15.00
N LEU A 258 -42.86 -5.56 15.28
CA LEU A 258 -42.81 -4.47 16.25
C LEU A 258 -42.41 -3.19 15.55
N TYR A 259 -42.98 -2.07 16.02
CA TYR A 259 -42.65 -0.72 15.56
C TYR A 259 -42.91 -0.51 14.06
N SER A 260 -43.85 -1.23 13.46
CA SER A 260 -44.20 -1.13 12.03
C SER A 260 -44.71 0.25 11.62
N ASP A 261 -45.26 1.01 12.58
CA ASP A 261 -45.73 2.39 12.44
C ASP A 261 -44.61 3.43 12.33
N ARG A 262 -43.37 3.06 12.66
CA ARG A 262 -42.22 3.98 12.62
C ARG A 262 -41.68 4.11 11.20
N ILE A 263 -41.83 5.30 10.63
CA ILE A 263 -41.24 5.71 9.35
C ILE A 263 -40.52 7.06 9.54
N THR A 264 -39.63 7.41 8.62
CA THR A 264 -38.96 8.72 8.65
C THR A 264 -39.98 9.86 8.64
N SER A 265 -39.78 10.85 9.52
CA SER A 265 -40.74 11.92 9.83
C SER A 265 -41.02 12.90 8.68
N ASN A 266 -40.19 12.91 7.62
CA ASN A 266 -40.50 13.59 6.36
C ASN A 266 -39.88 12.85 5.15
N PRO A 267 -40.58 11.83 4.59
CA PRO A 267 -40.05 11.00 3.51
C PRO A 267 -39.77 11.81 2.22
N VAL A 268 -40.54 12.88 1.98
CA VAL A 268 -40.53 13.66 0.73
C VAL A 268 -39.40 14.71 0.67
N LYS A 269 -38.76 15.02 1.80
CA LYS A 269 -37.62 15.96 1.88
C LYS A 269 -36.25 15.30 1.75
N PHE A 270 -36.17 13.97 1.64
CA PHE A 270 -34.91 13.27 1.46
C PHE A 270 -34.45 13.39 -0.01
N PRO A 271 -33.33 14.07 -0.31
CA PRO A 271 -32.89 14.27 -1.69
C PRO A 271 -32.66 12.94 -2.40
N GLY A 272 -33.28 12.72 -3.56
CA GLY A 272 -33.07 11.54 -4.40
C GLY A 272 -33.88 10.28 -4.05
N PHE A 273 -34.83 10.35 -3.11
CA PHE A 273 -35.63 9.19 -2.66
C PHE A 273 -37.13 9.27 -2.92
N ARG A 274 -37.61 10.40 -3.44
CA ARG A 274 -39.05 10.64 -3.62
C ARG A 274 -39.72 9.54 -4.45
N ASP A 275 -39.18 9.26 -5.63
CA ASP A 275 -39.75 8.28 -6.56
C ASP A 275 -39.78 6.88 -5.93
N ALA A 276 -38.70 6.47 -5.24
CA ALA A 276 -38.63 5.17 -4.55
C ALA A 276 -39.63 5.04 -3.39
N ILE A 277 -39.95 6.14 -2.70
CA ILE A 277 -40.94 6.16 -1.61
C ILE A 277 -42.36 6.14 -2.16
N GLU A 278 -42.63 6.92 -3.21
CA GLU A 278 -43.92 6.92 -3.91
C GLU A 278 -44.22 5.53 -4.49
N ASP A 279 -43.25 4.91 -5.19
CA ASP A 279 -43.35 3.54 -5.71
C ASP A 279 -43.61 2.50 -4.60
N ALA A 280 -42.92 2.62 -3.45
CA ALA A 280 -43.10 1.69 -2.34
C ALA A 280 -44.51 1.78 -1.75
N LEU A 281 -45.03 3.00 -1.56
CA LEU A 281 -46.37 3.23 -1.03
C LEU A 281 -47.46 2.73 -2.00
N GLU A 282 -47.29 2.95 -3.30
CA GLU A 282 -48.20 2.44 -4.34
C GLU A 282 -48.26 0.90 -4.34
N ASN A 283 -47.13 0.24 -4.07
CA ASN A 283 -47.02 -1.21 -3.97
C ASN A 283 -47.36 -1.78 -2.58
N GLY A 284 -47.80 -0.93 -1.63
CA GLY A 284 -48.16 -1.35 -0.27
C GLY A 284 -46.97 -1.76 0.61
N VAL A 285 -45.76 -1.32 0.27
CA VAL A 285 -44.52 -1.57 1.02
C VAL A 285 -44.25 -0.41 1.97
N VAL A 286 -43.94 -0.72 3.23
CA VAL A 286 -43.58 0.31 4.23
C VAL A 286 -42.19 0.87 3.89
N PRO A 287 -42.03 2.20 3.71
CA PRO A 287 -40.76 2.82 3.33
C PRO A 287 -39.81 2.93 4.53
N CYS A 288 -39.31 1.79 5.00
CA CYS A 288 -38.33 1.69 6.07
C CYS A 288 -37.32 0.57 5.74
N GLY A 289 -36.04 0.80 6.02
CA GLY A 289 -34.97 -0.09 5.60
C GLY A 289 -34.94 -1.45 6.31
N VAL A 290 -35.62 -1.60 7.45
CA VAL A 290 -35.66 -2.86 8.22
C VAL A 290 -37.04 -3.17 8.76
N ILE A 291 -37.29 -4.47 8.92
CA ILE A 291 -38.42 -5.04 9.64
C ILE A 291 -37.89 -5.65 10.94
N THR A 292 -38.51 -5.30 12.06
CA THR A 292 -38.11 -5.78 13.40
C THR A 292 -39.27 -6.50 14.08
N GLY A 293 -38.99 -7.55 14.84
CA GLY A 293 -40.05 -8.25 15.58
C GLY A 293 -39.57 -9.41 16.43
N PHE A 294 -40.50 -10.15 17.01
CA PHE A 294 -40.23 -11.41 17.70
C PHE A 294 -40.67 -12.59 16.86
N GLY A 295 -39.88 -13.67 16.85
CA GLY A 295 -40.25 -14.95 16.25
C GLY A 295 -39.84 -16.13 17.11
N THR A 296 -40.39 -17.30 16.79
CA THR A 296 -40.03 -18.58 17.40
C THR A 296 -39.27 -19.42 16.39
N PHE A 297 -38.02 -19.77 16.71
CA PHE A 297 -37.20 -20.70 15.95
C PHE A 297 -37.34 -22.11 16.55
N THR A 298 -37.63 -23.13 15.73
CA THR A 298 -37.70 -24.53 16.19
C THR A 298 -36.41 -25.25 15.79
N GLY A 299 -35.52 -25.53 16.74
CA GLY A 299 -34.25 -26.23 16.52
C GLY A 299 -34.34 -27.75 16.69
N GLU A 300 -33.37 -28.48 16.13
CA GLU A 300 -33.16 -29.92 16.38
C GLU A 300 -31.95 -30.11 17.32
N GLU A 301 -32.14 -30.71 18.51
CA GLU A 301 -31.02 -31.08 19.39
C GLU A 301 -30.40 -32.42 18.96
N ASN A 302 -29.07 -32.48 18.85
CA ASN A 302 -28.33 -33.72 18.57
C ASN A 302 -27.65 -34.22 19.86
N SER A 303 -28.41 -34.95 20.69
CA SER A 303 -27.84 -35.62 21.86
C SER A 303 -26.88 -36.76 21.43
N ASP A 304 -25.59 -36.47 21.21
CA ASP A 304 -24.58 -37.51 20.98
C ASP A 304 -23.20 -37.14 21.56
N SER A 305 -23.09 -37.22 22.88
CA SER A 305 -21.81 -37.25 23.60
C SER A 305 -21.74 -38.41 24.59
N SER A 306 -22.03 -39.64 24.13
CA SER A 306 -21.48 -40.83 24.80
C SER A 306 -21.33 -42.02 23.85
N LYS A 307 -20.09 -42.46 23.66
CA LYS A 307 -19.78 -43.76 23.04
C LYS A 307 -20.32 -44.89 23.92
N SER A 308 -21.55 -45.34 23.72
CA SER A 308 -21.93 -46.74 23.97
C SER A 308 -23.19 -47.17 23.21
N LYS A 309 -23.15 -48.42 22.75
CA LYS A 309 -24.04 -49.12 21.81
C LYS A 309 -25.56 -48.92 21.99
N LYS A 310 -26.22 -48.77 20.83
CA LYS A 310 -27.59 -49.21 20.47
C LYS A 310 -28.74 -48.77 21.41
N SER A 311 -29.31 -47.60 21.12
CA SER A 311 -30.72 -47.29 21.39
C SER A 311 -31.21 -46.24 20.39
N LYS A 312 -32.43 -46.39 19.85
CA LYS A 312 -33.07 -45.38 18.99
C LYS A 312 -33.38 -44.14 19.85
N SER A 313 -32.55 -43.10 19.77
CA SER A 313 -32.81 -41.81 20.42
C SER A 313 -33.90 -41.04 19.66
N LYS A 314 -34.94 -40.63 20.38
CA LYS A 314 -35.97 -39.70 19.92
C LYS A 314 -35.35 -38.29 19.89
N LYS A 315 -35.28 -37.67 18.71
CA LYS A 315 -34.95 -36.23 18.56
C LYS A 315 -35.96 -35.38 19.36
N LEU A 316 -35.53 -34.67 20.39
CA LEU A 316 -36.33 -33.62 21.03
C LEU A 316 -36.17 -32.33 20.21
N LYS A 317 -37.30 -31.63 19.97
CA LYS A 317 -37.32 -30.31 19.33
C LYS A 317 -37.40 -29.24 20.41
N ALA A 318 -36.52 -28.25 20.36
CA ALA A 318 -36.52 -27.11 21.27
C ALA A 318 -36.99 -25.86 20.52
N ASP A 319 -37.96 -25.14 21.10
CA ASP A 319 -38.44 -23.87 20.55
C ASP A 319 -37.74 -22.71 21.27
N TYR A 320 -37.09 -21.84 20.50
CA TYR A 320 -36.37 -20.66 20.97
C TYR A 320 -37.08 -19.40 20.53
N ARG A 321 -37.36 -18.50 21.47
CA ARG A 321 -37.88 -17.18 21.16
C ARG A 321 -36.73 -16.22 20.90
N VAL A 322 -36.78 -15.49 19.79
CA VAL A 322 -35.69 -14.62 19.33
C VAL A 322 -36.22 -13.27 18.87
N GLY A 323 -35.40 -12.23 19.00
CA GLY A 323 -35.57 -10.97 18.29
C GLY A 323 -35.07 -11.08 16.85
N LEU A 324 -35.78 -10.48 15.90
CA LEU A 324 -35.43 -10.51 14.48
C LEU A 324 -35.25 -9.11 13.93
N VAL A 325 -34.18 -8.91 13.17
CA VAL A 325 -33.94 -7.74 12.31
C VAL A 325 -33.76 -8.25 10.89
N ILE A 326 -34.58 -7.79 9.95
CA ILE A 326 -34.52 -8.25 8.56
C ILE A 326 -34.47 -7.04 7.64
N SER A 327 -33.47 -6.97 6.75
CA SER A 327 -33.40 -5.94 5.70
C SER A 327 -34.63 -5.98 4.81
N ASN A 328 -35.31 -4.84 4.65
CA ASN A 328 -36.47 -4.70 3.79
C ASN A 328 -36.06 -4.52 2.33
N VAL A 329 -35.67 -5.59 1.66
CA VAL A 329 -35.18 -5.54 0.26
C VAL A 329 -36.27 -5.19 -0.76
N GLU A 330 -37.54 -5.17 -0.36
CA GLU A 330 -38.67 -4.70 -1.19
C GLU A 330 -38.72 -3.17 -1.24
N PHE A 331 -38.13 -2.48 -0.26
CA PHE A 331 -37.93 -1.03 -0.26
C PHE A 331 -36.49 -0.68 -0.65
N GLN A 332 -36.26 -0.45 -1.95
CA GLN A 332 -34.94 -0.20 -2.52
C GLN A 332 -34.50 1.27 -2.41
N ALA A 333 -34.36 1.77 -1.17
CA ALA A 333 -33.79 3.08 -0.89
C ALA A 333 -32.39 3.03 -0.27
N GLY A 334 -31.88 1.87 0.14
CA GLY A 334 -30.54 1.75 0.75
C GLY A 334 -30.36 2.50 2.08
N SER A 335 -31.20 3.47 2.45
CA SER A 335 -31.01 4.29 3.64
C SER A 335 -31.34 3.50 4.91
N PHE A 336 -30.31 3.22 5.69
CA PHE A 336 -30.49 2.96 7.12
C PHE A 336 -30.77 4.29 7.83
N ASP A 337 -32.01 4.74 7.71
CA ASP A 337 -32.49 6.00 8.27
C ASP A 337 -32.63 5.96 9.80
N MET A 338 -32.94 7.12 10.40
CA MET A 338 -33.14 7.21 11.85
C MET A 338 -34.35 6.38 12.33
N ALA A 339 -35.35 6.13 11.48
CA ALA A 339 -36.47 5.25 11.81
C ALA A 339 -36.01 3.79 11.94
N SER A 340 -35.20 3.31 10.99
CA SER A 340 -34.55 2.00 11.04
C SER A 340 -33.68 1.87 12.29
N CYS A 341 -32.95 2.95 12.63
CA CYS A 341 -32.16 3.02 13.85
C CYS A 341 -32.98 2.87 15.12
N GLU A 342 -34.07 3.63 15.22
CA GLU A 342 -34.98 3.57 16.35
C GLU A 342 -35.61 2.18 16.51
N LYS A 343 -36.05 1.55 15.40
CA LYS A 343 -36.61 0.19 15.42
C LYS A 343 -35.63 -0.82 16.00
N VAL A 344 -34.38 -0.83 15.52
CA VAL A 344 -33.35 -1.77 16.00
C VAL A 344 -33.01 -1.50 17.46
N CYS A 345 -32.80 -0.24 17.86
CA CYS A 345 -32.47 0.10 19.24
C CYS A 345 -33.58 -0.32 20.23
N ARG A 346 -34.85 -0.09 19.87
CA ARG A 346 -35.98 -0.51 20.70
C ARG A 346 -36.14 -2.02 20.76
N LEU A 347 -35.94 -2.72 19.64
CA LEU A 347 -35.93 -4.18 19.65
C LEU A 347 -34.82 -4.72 20.57
N LEU A 348 -33.60 -4.17 20.51
CA LEU A 348 -32.51 -4.57 21.40
C LEU A 348 -32.86 -4.33 22.88
N ASP A 349 -33.52 -3.21 23.20
CA ASP A 349 -34.00 -2.93 24.57
C ASP A 349 -35.09 -3.92 25.01
N ASP A 350 -36.04 -4.28 24.13
CA ASP A 350 -37.03 -5.31 24.42
C ASP A 350 -36.40 -6.68 24.62
N CYS A 351 -35.44 -7.05 23.76
CA CYS A 351 -34.70 -8.30 23.86
C CYS A 351 -33.86 -8.35 25.14
N ALA A 352 -33.28 -7.22 25.56
CA ALA A 352 -32.53 -7.11 26.79
C ALA A 352 -33.42 -7.35 28.02
N ARG A 353 -34.60 -6.70 28.04
CA ARG A 353 -35.59 -6.88 29.11
C ARG A 353 -36.12 -8.31 29.20
N LEU A 354 -36.30 -8.96 28.06
CA LEU A 354 -36.83 -10.32 27.96
C LEU A 354 -35.75 -11.42 27.95
N LYS A 355 -34.46 -11.03 27.96
CA LYS A 355 -33.30 -11.92 27.82
C LYS A 355 -33.37 -12.83 26.58
N LEU A 356 -33.72 -12.25 25.44
CA LEU A 356 -33.84 -12.97 24.18
C LEU A 356 -32.61 -12.72 23.30
N PRO A 357 -32.07 -13.73 22.61
CA PRO A 357 -31.03 -13.55 21.61
C PRO A 357 -31.60 -12.87 20.36
N VAL A 358 -30.73 -12.31 19.52
CA VAL A 358 -31.16 -11.52 18.34
C VAL A 358 -30.51 -12.05 17.07
N ILE A 359 -31.30 -12.18 16.01
CA ILE A 359 -30.86 -12.66 14.69
C ILE A 359 -31.14 -11.59 13.64
N PHE A 360 -30.11 -11.27 12.87
CA PHE A 360 -30.12 -10.29 11.79
C PHE A 360 -30.03 -11.05 10.45
N PHE A 361 -30.88 -10.70 9.49
CA PHE A 361 -30.76 -11.10 8.09
C PHE A 361 -30.56 -9.85 7.25
N ILE A 362 -29.35 -9.67 6.71
CA ILE A 362 -28.88 -8.40 6.18
C ILE A 362 -28.54 -8.50 4.71
N SER A 363 -29.01 -7.50 3.95
CA SER A 363 -28.63 -7.27 2.55
C SER A 363 -28.76 -5.78 2.25
N SER A 364 -27.75 -5.19 1.61
CA SER A 364 -27.77 -3.83 1.07
C SER A 364 -28.49 -3.74 -0.29
N ALA A 365 -28.81 -4.90 -0.91
CA ALA A 365 -29.34 -4.99 -2.27
C ALA A 365 -28.49 -4.27 -3.34
N GLY A 366 -27.18 -4.08 -3.08
CA GLY A 366 -26.21 -3.53 -4.03
C GLY A 366 -26.22 -2.01 -4.13
N MET A 367 -26.78 -1.33 -3.12
CA MET A 367 -26.90 0.13 -3.11
C MET A 367 -25.63 0.81 -2.60
N GLN A 368 -25.02 1.65 -3.45
CA GLN A 368 -23.86 2.47 -3.09
C GLN A 368 -24.31 3.89 -2.72
N THR A 369 -23.97 4.33 -1.50
CA THR A 369 -23.82 5.74 -1.08
C THR A 369 -24.88 6.74 -1.58
N LYS A 370 -26.17 6.40 -1.51
CA LYS A 370 -27.26 7.41 -1.56
C LYS A 370 -27.67 7.91 -0.18
N GLU A 371 -27.04 7.41 0.88
CA GLU A 371 -27.57 7.48 2.25
C GLU A 371 -27.35 8.83 2.95
N GLY A 372 -26.54 9.73 2.37
CA GLY A 372 -26.19 11.04 2.96
C GLY A 372 -25.44 10.92 4.30
N GLY A 373 -24.87 12.02 4.80
CA GLY A 373 -24.12 12.01 6.07
C GLY A 373 -24.94 11.59 7.30
N GLY A 374 -26.27 11.62 7.22
CA GLY A 374 -27.18 11.20 8.29
C GLY A 374 -27.07 9.73 8.69
N SER A 375 -26.72 8.86 7.74
CA SER A 375 -26.54 7.42 7.96
C SER A 375 -25.34 7.07 8.87
N LEU A 376 -24.29 7.91 8.86
CA LEU A 376 -23.13 7.71 9.73
C LEU A 376 -23.49 7.82 11.22
N PHE A 377 -24.45 8.68 11.56
CA PHE A 377 -24.92 8.83 12.94
C PHE A 377 -25.75 7.64 13.41
N SER A 378 -26.64 7.11 12.56
CA SER A 378 -27.45 5.93 12.91
C SER A 378 -26.57 4.70 13.13
N MET A 379 -25.49 4.55 12.36
CA MET A 379 -24.54 3.45 12.51
C MET A 379 -23.76 3.50 13.82
N ALA A 380 -23.23 4.67 14.19
CA ALA A 380 -22.49 4.83 15.45
C ALA A 380 -23.36 4.45 16.65
N VAL A 381 -24.63 4.88 16.65
CA VAL A 381 -25.59 4.56 17.70
C VAL A 381 -25.84 3.05 17.79
N ILE A 382 -26.05 2.36 16.68
CA ILE A 382 -26.34 0.92 16.76
C ILE A 382 -25.12 0.10 17.10
N ASN A 383 -23.95 0.41 16.55
CA ASN A 383 -22.72 -0.32 16.90
C ASN A 383 -22.47 -0.26 18.40
N GLU A 384 -22.65 0.92 19.02
CA GLU A 384 -22.58 1.04 20.48
C GLU A 384 -23.66 0.19 21.17
N ARG A 385 -24.90 0.19 20.67
CA ARG A 385 -26.01 -0.58 21.26
C ARG A 385 -25.83 -2.09 21.16
N ILE A 386 -25.37 -2.61 20.02
CA ILE A 386 -25.03 -4.03 19.85
C ILE A 386 -23.87 -4.38 20.78
N THR A 387 -22.84 -3.52 20.85
CA THR A 387 -21.70 -3.75 21.75
C THR A 387 -22.13 -3.87 23.21
N ARG A 388 -22.98 -2.96 23.70
CA ARG A 388 -23.53 -3.04 25.07
C ARG A 388 -24.45 -4.25 25.25
N PHE A 389 -25.31 -4.54 24.28
CA PHE A 389 -26.21 -5.68 24.33
C PHE A 389 -25.45 -7.00 24.51
N VAL A 390 -24.36 -7.21 23.75
CA VAL A 390 -23.53 -8.42 23.86
C VAL A 390 -22.72 -8.42 25.16
N LYS A 391 -22.00 -7.32 25.47
CA LYS A 391 -21.09 -7.27 26.63
C LYS A 391 -21.80 -7.27 27.98
N ASP A 392 -22.91 -6.56 28.10
CA ASP A 392 -23.57 -6.35 29.39
C ASP A 392 -24.53 -7.51 29.75
N LEU A 393 -25.01 -8.26 28.75
CA LEU A 393 -26.05 -9.28 28.93
C LEU A 393 -25.61 -10.70 28.57
N ASP A 394 -24.45 -10.86 27.91
CA ASP A 394 -23.94 -12.14 27.42
C ASP A 394 -24.93 -12.89 26.51
N LEU A 395 -25.71 -12.14 25.74
CA LEU A 395 -26.69 -12.67 24.78
C LEU A 395 -26.11 -12.64 23.36
N PRO A 396 -26.27 -13.73 22.58
CA PRO A 396 -25.71 -13.78 21.24
C PRO A 396 -26.49 -12.89 20.26
N VAL A 397 -25.73 -12.22 19.39
CA VAL A 397 -26.23 -11.56 18.19
C VAL A 397 -25.67 -12.30 16.98
N MET A 398 -26.55 -12.87 16.17
CA MET A 398 -26.19 -13.57 14.93
C MET A 398 -26.56 -12.71 13.72
N CYS A 399 -25.67 -12.59 12.74
CA CYS A 399 -25.88 -11.82 11.52
C CYS A 399 -25.67 -12.72 10.29
N PHE A 400 -26.70 -12.87 9.47
CA PHE A 400 -26.66 -13.60 8.21
C PHE A 400 -26.70 -12.63 7.03
N GLY A 401 -25.57 -12.45 6.36
CA GLY A 401 -25.46 -11.68 5.13
C GLY A 401 -25.90 -12.49 3.91
N PHE A 402 -26.75 -11.91 3.05
CA PHE A 402 -27.22 -12.57 1.83
C PHE A 402 -27.30 -11.60 0.64
N ARG A 403 -27.20 -12.16 -0.59
CA ARG A 403 -27.11 -11.40 -1.85
C ARG A 403 -26.01 -10.35 -1.73
N ASP A 404 -26.33 -9.08 -1.90
CA ASP A 404 -25.36 -8.00 -1.83
C ASP A 404 -25.35 -7.44 -0.42
N CYS A 405 -24.21 -7.51 0.26
CA CYS A 405 -23.95 -6.85 1.54
C CYS A 405 -22.89 -5.77 1.33
N THR A 406 -23.01 -5.04 0.24
CA THR A 406 -21.90 -4.38 -0.43
C THR A 406 -22.27 -2.89 -0.50
N GLY A 407 -21.43 -2.04 0.11
CA GLY A 407 -21.76 -0.64 0.39
C GLY A 407 -22.92 -0.41 1.38
N GLY A 408 -23.01 0.79 1.94
CA GLY A 408 -24.15 1.27 2.71
C GLY A 408 -24.18 0.89 4.20
N ALA A 409 -25.04 1.57 4.97
CA ALA A 409 -25.11 1.50 6.42
C ALA A 409 -25.68 0.16 6.95
N GLN A 410 -26.47 -0.55 6.13
CA GLN A 410 -26.93 -1.90 6.51
C GLN A 410 -25.80 -2.92 6.49
N ALA A 411 -24.83 -2.75 5.60
CA ALA A 411 -23.72 -3.67 5.45
C ALA A 411 -22.78 -3.68 6.67
N SER A 412 -22.85 -2.70 7.58
CA SER A 412 -22.06 -2.74 8.81
C SER A 412 -22.57 -3.72 9.85
N PHE A 413 -23.82 -4.16 9.78
CA PHE A 413 -24.34 -5.14 10.74
C PHE A 413 -23.58 -6.46 10.66
N VAL A 414 -23.13 -6.82 9.45
CA VAL A 414 -22.34 -8.01 9.19
C VAL A 414 -20.84 -7.79 9.39
N THR A 415 -20.39 -6.59 9.77
CA THR A 415 -18.97 -6.31 10.10
C THR A 415 -18.74 -5.98 11.58
N HIS A 416 -19.78 -6.05 12.42
CA HIS A 416 -19.67 -5.74 13.83
C HIS A 416 -18.87 -6.80 14.59
N LEU A 417 -17.77 -6.39 15.26
CA LEU A 417 -16.78 -7.30 15.90
C LEU A 417 -17.36 -8.29 16.94
N LEU A 418 -18.48 -7.95 17.58
CA LEU A 418 -19.11 -8.80 18.59
C LEU A 418 -20.36 -9.53 18.08
N ALA A 419 -20.75 -9.31 16.83
CA ALA A 419 -21.81 -10.09 16.20
C ALA A 419 -21.19 -11.34 15.55
N ARG A 420 -21.90 -12.46 15.61
CA ARG A 420 -21.53 -13.69 14.92
C ARG A 420 -21.98 -13.58 13.46
N THR A 421 -21.05 -13.39 12.55
CA THR A 421 -21.36 -13.12 11.15
C THR A 421 -21.23 -14.37 10.30
N TYR A 422 -22.28 -14.71 9.56
CA TYR A 422 -22.30 -15.76 8.56
C TYR A 422 -22.77 -15.20 7.22
N TYR A 423 -22.27 -15.73 6.11
CA TYR A 423 -22.75 -15.36 4.78
C TYR A 423 -23.34 -16.55 4.05
N PHE A 424 -24.40 -16.32 3.28
CA PHE A 424 -24.94 -17.33 2.37
C PHE A 424 -23.97 -17.55 1.21
N SER A 425 -23.82 -18.80 0.75
CA SER A 425 -23.14 -19.08 -0.52
C SER A 425 -23.65 -18.17 -1.64
N GLY A 426 -22.72 -17.53 -2.35
CA GLY A 426 -23.01 -16.57 -3.42
C GLY A 426 -23.30 -15.14 -2.95
N ALA A 427 -23.21 -14.83 -1.66
CA ALA A 427 -23.34 -13.46 -1.17
C ALA A 427 -22.07 -12.64 -1.47
N GLN A 428 -22.22 -11.34 -1.77
CA GLN A 428 -21.13 -10.38 -1.87
C GLN A 428 -20.92 -9.68 -0.52
N ILE A 429 -19.68 -9.65 -0.05
CA ILE A 429 -19.24 -9.15 1.26
C ILE A 429 -18.92 -7.65 1.20
N PRO A 430 -19.20 -6.90 2.29
CA PRO A 430 -18.90 -5.48 2.40
C PRO A 430 -17.43 -5.14 2.21
N PHE A 431 -17.19 -3.97 1.63
CA PHE A 431 -15.88 -3.33 1.59
C PHE A 431 -16.01 -1.86 2.04
N ALA A 432 -15.08 -1.39 2.88
CA ALA A 432 -15.04 -0.01 3.35
C ALA A 432 -13.92 0.75 2.61
N GLY A 433 -14.29 1.76 1.81
CA GLY A 433 -13.35 2.61 1.06
C GLY A 433 -14.06 3.74 0.34
N GLN A 434 -13.37 4.84 0.05
CA GLN A 434 -13.99 6.11 -0.36
C GLN A 434 -14.58 6.15 -1.78
N LEU A 435 -14.38 5.13 -2.61
CA LEU A 435 -14.98 5.01 -3.95
C LEU A 435 -14.72 3.60 -4.52
N VAL A 436 -15.20 2.57 -3.82
CA VAL A 436 -15.07 1.19 -4.33
C VAL A 436 -16.25 0.87 -5.21
N VAL A 437 -16.06 1.02 -6.52
CA VAL A 437 -17.02 0.53 -7.51
C VAL A 437 -16.82 -0.97 -7.62
N GLU A 438 -17.68 -1.74 -6.94
CA GLU A 438 -17.62 -3.21 -6.80
C GLU A 438 -17.35 -3.97 -8.09
N SER A 439 -17.80 -3.42 -9.22
CA SER A 439 -17.61 -4.05 -10.52
C SER A 439 -16.15 -4.07 -11.00
N HIS A 440 -15.24 -3.33 -10.37
CA HIS A 440 -13.81 -3.38 -10.66
C HIS A 440 -13.05 -4.34 -9.74
N LEU A 441 -13.71 -4.87 -8.71
CA LEU A 441 -13.09 -5.81 -7.79
C LEU A 441 -13.30 -7.24 -8.32
N PRO A 442 -12.24 -8.06 -8.34
CA PRO A 442 -12.38 -9.44 -8.74
C PRO A 442 -13.22 -10.22 -7.72
N ALA A 443 -13.93 -11.27 -8.18
CA ALA A 443 -14.80 -12.09 -7.35
C ALA A 443 -14.11 -12.65 -6.10
N HIS A 444 -12.81 -12.95 -6.14
CA HIS A 444 -12.07 -13.41 -4.97
C HIS A 444 -12.03 -12.40 -3.81
N SER A 445 -12.20 -11.11 -4.12
CA SER A 445 -12.19 -10.02 -3.13
C SER A 445 -13.57 -9.64 -2.61
N THR A 446 -14.65 -10.18 -3.20
CA THR A 446 -16.02 -9.78 -2.85
C THR A 446 -16.94 -10.96 -2.58
N LEU A 447 -16.69 -12.14 -3.13
CA LEU A 447 -17.56 -13.30 -2.97
C LEU A 447 -17.31 -14.00 -1.63
N SER A 448 -18.38 -14.19 -0.86
CA SER A 448 -18.37 -14.89 0.42
C SER A 448 -17.72 -16.27 0.36
N ASN A 449 -17.94 -17.04 -0.71
CA ASN A 449 -17.29 -18.34 -0.88
C ASN A 449 -15.76 -18.25 -0.83
N TYR A 450 -15.13 -17.35 -1.57
CA TYR A 450 -13.67 -17.20 -1.54
C TYR A 450 -13.19 -16.63 -0.20
N LEU A 451 -13.90 -15.61 0.29
CA LEU A 451 -13.55 -14.93 1.53
C LEU A 451 -13.75 -15.82 2.76
N SER A 452 -14.56 -16.88 2.68
CA SER A 452 -14.76 -17.82 3.80
C SER A 452 -13.48 -18.53 4.25
N ASN A 453 -12.47 -18.60 3.39
CA ASN A 453 -11.14 -19.12 3.74
C ASN A 453 -10.23 -18.08 4.40
N ASN A 454 -10.60 -16.79 4.37
CA ASN A 454 -9.79 -15.72 4.94
C ASN A 454 -10.17 -15.54 6.42
N PRO A 455 -9.26 -15.82 7.37
CA PRO A 455 -9.56 -15.69 8.79
C PRO A 455 -10.00 -14.27 9.16
N GLY A 456 -11.03 -14.15 9.99
CA GLY A 456 -11.54 -12.86 10.49
C GLY A 456 -12.50 -12.12 9.56
N THR A 457 -12.83 -12.66 8.39
CA THR A 457 -13.84 -12.07 7.48
C THR A 457 -15.28 -12.39 7.88
N MET A 458 -15.52 -13.59 8.40
CA MET A 458 -16.81 -14.10 8.89
C MET A 458 -16.56 -15.29 9.84
N ASP A 459 -17.55 -15.65 10.66
CA ASP A 459 -17.55 -16.89 11.47
C ASP A 459 -17.79 -18.15 10.62
N GLY A 460 -18.45 -18.02 9.46
CA GLY A 460 -18.56 -19.12 8.50
C GLY A 460 -19.47 -18.90 7.30
N LEU A 461 -19.35 -19.79 6.33
CA LEU A 461 -20.19 -19.85 5.14
C LEU A 461 -21.34 -20.84 5.35
N VAL A 462 -22.57 -20.43 5.03
CA VAL A 462 -23.78 -21.26 5.16
C VAL A 462 -24.46 -21.50 3.82
N ILE A 463 -25.11 -22.66 3.70
CA ILE A 463 -25.79 -23.06 2.48
C ILE A 463 -26.89 -22.04 2.18
N ASN A 464 -26.93 -21.59 0.93
CA ASN A 464 -27.98 -20.68 0.49
C ASN A 464 -29.34 -21.42 0.43
N PRO A 465 -30.30 -21.09 1.30
CA PRO A 465 -31.59 -21.79 1.38
C PRO A 465 -32.50 -21.46 0.18
N PHE A 466 -32.23 -20.34 -0.52
CA PHE A 466 -33.05 -19.81 -1.61
C PHE A 466 -32.48 -20.15 -3.00
N ASP A 467 -31.23 -20.60 -3.10
CA ASP A 467 -30.65 -21.22 -4.30
C ASP A 467 -29.67 -22.34 -3.91
N LYS A 468 -30.19 -23.56 -3.71
CA LYS A 468 -29.39 -24.74 -3.35
C LYS A 468 -28.43 -25.19 -4.47
N GLY A 469 -28.57 -24.67 -5.68
CA GLY A 469 -27.72 -25.01 -6.82
C GLY A 469 -26.50 -24.11 -6.98
N ILE A 470 -26.42 -23.00 -6.23
CA ILE A 470 -25.41 -21.97 -6.44
C ILE A 470 -23.98 -22.48 -6.23
N ASP A 471 -23.73 -23.26 -5.18
CA ASP A 471 -22.41 -23.83 -4.89
C ASP A 471 -21.92 -24.77 -5.99
N LYS A 472 -22.82 -25.58 -6.55
CA LYS A 472 -22.49 -26.47 -7.68
C LYS A 472 -22.15 -25.67 -8.93
N LYS A 473 -22.95 -24.65 -9.27
CA LYS A 473 -22.71 -23.77 -10.42
C LYS A 473 -21.40 -22.99 -10.27
N LEU A 474 -21.07 -22.56 -9.05
CA LEU A 474 -19.79 -21.92 -8.73
C LEU A 474 -18.63 -22.90 -8.92
N GLN A 475 -18.75 -24.15 -8.47
CA GLN A 475 -17.73 -25.20 -8.65
C GLN A 475 -17.51 -25.60 -10.12
N GLU A 476 -18.54 -25.51 -10.98
CA GLU A 476 -18.40 -25.71 -12.42
C GLU A 476 -17.50 -24.62 -13.06
N ILE A 477 -17.54 -23.40 -12.51
CA ILE A 477 -16.66 -22.29 -12.93
C ILE A 477 -15.27 -22.43 -12.32
N ASP A 478 -15.18 -22.67 -11.01
CA ASP A 478 -13.92 -22.89 -10.30
C ASP A 478 -14.02 -24.09 -9.35
N PRO A 479 -13.42 -25.25 -9.70
CA PRO A 479 -13.46 -26.45 -8.85
C PRO A 479 -12.84 -26.27 -7.46
N GLN A 480 -12.01 -25.23 -7.26
CA GLN A 480 -11.36 -24.95 -5.98
C GLN A 480 -12.18 -24.01 -5.07
N ILE A 481 -13.33 -23.51 -5.53
CA ILE A 481 -14.14 -22.58 -4.74
C ILE A 481 -14.68 -23.27 -3.47
N PRO A 482 -14.55 -22.64 -2.28
CA PRO A 482 -15.10 -23.18 -1.05
C PRO A 482 -16.63 -23.25 -1.12
N VAL A 483 -17.20 -24.28 -0.48
CA VAL A 483 -18.65 -24.50 -0.44
C VAL A 483 -19.11 -24.64 1.01
N ALA A 484 -20.34 -24.20 1.26
CA ALA A 484 -20.90 -24.25 2.60
C ALA A 484 -21.19 -25.69 3.03
N GLN A 485 -20.88 -25.99 4.30
CA GLN A 485 -21.12 -27.31 4.89
C GLN A 485 -22.36 -27.36 5.80
N PHE A 486 -22.76 -26.21 6.33
CA PHE A 486 -23.84 -26.10 7.30
C PHE A 486 -24.99 -25.26 6.76
N SER A 487 -26.20 -25.63 7.11
CA SER A 487 -27.41 -24.82 6.89
C SER A 487 -27.54 -23.71 7.93
N VAL A 488 -28.35 -22.69 7.61
CA VAL A 488 -28.67 -21.59 8.53
C VAL A 488 -29.32 -22.14 9.80
N GLU A 489 -30.22 -23.12 9.67
CA GLU A 489 -30.94 -23.74 10.79
C GLU A 489 -30.01 -24.53 11.72
N GLU A 490 -29.01 -25.23 11.16
CA GLU A 490 -28.00 -25.92 11.97
C GLU A 490 -27.14 -24.94 12.76
N VAL A 491 -26.74 -23.82 12.14
CA VAL A 491 -25.98 -22.76 12.82
C VAL A 491 -26.80 -22.11 13.93
N ILE A 492 -28.04 -21.70 13.65
CA ILE A 492 -28.93 -21.12 14.67
C ILE A 492 -29.17 -22.12 15.81
N SER A 493 -29.45 -23.39 15.49
CA SER A 493 -29.69 -24.43 16.51
C SER A 493 -28.46 -24.64 17.39
N ARG A 494 -27.26 -24.67 16.82
CA ARG A 494 -25.99 -24.84 17.57
C ARG A 494 -25.70 -23.66 18.49
N VAL A 495 -25.88 -22.44 18.01
CA VAL A 495 -25.64 -21.22 18.80
C VAL A 495 -26.66 -21.10 19.94
N LEU A 496 -27.93 -21.45 19.70
CA LEU A 496 -29.01 -21.32 20.69
C LEU A 496 -29.09 -22.46 21.71
N SER A 497 -28.74 -23.69 21.33
CA SER A 497 -28.73 -24.86 22.23
C SER A 497 -27.53 -24.87 23.19
N GLY A 498 -26.53 -24.03 22.93
CA GLY A 498 -25.26 -24.12 23.64
C GLY A 498 -24.52 -25.44 23.39
N GLU A 499 -24.93 -26.26 22.39
CA GLU A 499 -24.14 -27.40 21.88
C GLU A 499 -22.96 -26.93 21.02
N TYR A 500 -22.88 -25.64 20.72
CA TYR A 500 -21.60 -24.97 20.82
C TYR A 500 -21.28 -24.71 22.30
N GLN A 501 -20.93 -25.79 23.02
CA GLN A 501 -19.68 -25.68 23.74
C GLN A 501 -18.73 -25.29 22.62
N ILE A 502 -18.16 -24.09 22.70
CA ILE A 502 -16.85 -23.87 22.10
C ILE A 502 -16.14 -25.22 22.27
N SER A 503 -15.62 -25.81 21.20
CA SER A 503 -14.46 -26.64 21.37
C SER A 503 -13.49 -25.75 22.12
N VAL A 504 -13.56 -25.78 23.45
CA VAL A 504 -12.51 -25.35 24.35
C VAL A 504 -11.35 -26.34 24.18
N ASP A 505 -11.57 -27.42 23.41
CA ASP A 505 -10.55 -28.28 22.81
C ASP A 505 -10.12 -27.87 21.39
N GLU A 506 -10.51 -26.71 20.89
CA GLU A 506 -9.69 -25.89 20.00
C GLU A 506 -10.16 -24.46 20.22
N GLU A 507 -9.61 -23.88 21.29
CA GLU A 507 -9.78 -22.48 21.65
C GLU A 507 -10.06 -21.65 20.39
N VAL A 508 -11.22 -20.96 20.33
CA VAL A 508 -11.13 -19.58 19.85
C VAL A 508 -10.14 -18.98 20.83
N LYS A 509 -8.87 -19.02 20.45
CA LYS A 509 -7.78 -18.43 21.18
C LYS A 509 -8.24 -17.00 21.38
N ALA A 510 -8.74 -16.68 22.58
CA ALA A 510 -8.63 -15.34 23.10
C ALA A 510 -7.16 -15.01 22.88
N TYR A 511 -6.85 -14.26 21.80
CA TYR A 511 -5.53 -14.19 21.14
C TYR A 511 -4.49 -14.85 22.01
N SER A 512 -4.24 -16.15 21.80
CA SER A 512 -3.58 -16.91 22.86
C SER A 512 -2.31 -16.17 23.20
N THR A 513 -2.17 -15.80 24.46
CA THR A 513 -0.91 -15.35 25.01
C THR A 513 0.18 -16.40 24.79
N GLN A 514 -0.22 -17.65 24.48
CA GLN A 514 0.61 -18.72 23.94
C GLN A 514 0.64 -18.73 22.39
N GLU A 515 1.35 -17.77 21.79
CA GLU A 515 1.92 -18.04 20.46
C GLU A 515 2.62 -19.40 20.48
N ASN A 516 2.32 -20.28 19.51
CA ASN A 516 3.07 -21.50 19.32
C ASN A 516 4.44 -21.11 18.75
N LEU A 517 5.37 -20.79 19.65
CA LEU A 517 6.74 -20.46 19.30
C LEU A 517 7.41 -21.76 18.83
N HIS A 518 7.79 -21.82 17.56
CA HIS A 518 8.56 -22.93 17.00
C HIS A 518 9.98 -22.90 17.57
N THR A 519 10.25 -23.66 18.63
CA THR A 519 11.58 -23.70 19.30
C THR A 519 12.49 -24.82 18.78
N ALA A 520 12.30 -25.25 17.52
CA ALA A 520 13.15 -26.28 16.93
C ALA A 520 14.59 -25.78 16.76
N GLU A 521 15.53 -26.72 16.58
CA GLU A 521 16.90 -26.39 16.23
C GLU A 521 16.93 -25.63 14.89
N ILE A 522 17.59 -24.46 14.86
CA ILE A 522 17.74 -23.65 13.64
C ILE A 522 19.03 -24.09 12.97
N LYS A 523 18.92 -24.69 11.78
CA LYS A 523 20.06 -25.08 10.94
C LYS A 523 20.22 -24.13 9.77
N ARG A 524 19.11 -23.67 9.20
CA ARG A 524 19.07 -22.74 8.09
C ARG A 524 18.22 -21.52 8.45
N ILE A 525 18.78 -20.34 8.27
CA ILE A 525 18.15 -19.07 8.63
C ILE A 525 18.09 -18.12 7.44
N LEU A 526 16.91 -17.57 7.21
CA LEU A 526 16.72 -16.49 6.26
C LEU A 526 16.99 -15.14 6.94
N ILE A 527 17.91 -14.36 6.37
CA ILE A 527 18.21 -13.00 6.81
C ILE A 527 17.42 -12.03 5.96
N HIS A 528 16.34 -11.50 6.55
CA HIS A 528 15.51 -10.47 5.95
C HIS A 528 16.01 -9.10 6.40
N ALA A 529 17.19 -8.74 5.92
CA ALA A 529 17.86 -7.49 6.23
C ALA A 529 18.80 -7.09 5.10
N ARG A 530 19.26 -5.84 5.12
CA ARG A 530 20.30 -5.33 4.22
C ARG A 530 21.44 -4.63 4.96
N GLY A 531 22.46 -4.22 4.22
CA GLY A 531 23.52 -3.34 4.71
C GLY A 531 24.25 -3.85 5.96
N CYS A 532 24.60 -2.94 6.88
CA CYS A 532 25.35 -3.27 8.09
C CYS A 532 24.63 -4.34 8.95
N THR A 533 23.30 -4.27 9.03
CA THR A 533 22.49 -5.27 9.74
C THR A 533 22.64 -6.65 9.12
N ALA A 534 22.51 -6.78 7.80
CA ALA A 534 22.73 -8.05 7.12
C ALA A 534 24.14 -8.59 7.35
N THR A 535 25.18 -7.76 7.20
CA THR A 535 26.57 -8.14 7.50
C THR A 535 26.74 -8.69 8.91
N ARG A 536 26.12 -8.04 9.91
CA ARG A 536 26.20 -8.47 11.31
C ARG A 536 25.48 -9.80 11.54
N LEU A 537 24.30 -9.98 10.93
CA LEU A 537 23.50 -11.19 11.07
C LEU A 537 24.10 -12.38 10.32
N ILE A 538 24.66 -12.18 9.13
CA ILE A 538 25.34 -13.24 8.35
C ILE A 538 26.48 -13.82 9.18
N ARG A 539 27.39 -12.96 9.66
CA ARG A 539 28.51 -13.38 10.50
C ARG A 539 28.05 -14.05 11.78
N GLY A 540 27.06 -13.48 12.48
CA GLY A 540 26.51 -14.06 13.70
C GLY A 540 25.88 -15.45 13.49
N SER A 541 25.23 -15.66 12.34
CA SER A 541 24.60 -16.94 11.97
C SER A 541 25.66 -17.99 11.59
N GLN A 542 26.65 -17.60 10.79
CA GLN A 542 27.79 -18.45 10.42
C GLN A 542 28.62 -18.86 11.65
N ASP A 543 28.89 -17.92 12.57
CA ASP A 543 29.58 -18.18 13.84
C ASP A 543 28.78 -19.13 14.76
N ALA A 544 27.45 -19.12 14.64
CA ALA A 544 26.55 -20.06 15.31
C ALA A 544 26.42 -21.42 14.58
N GLY A 545 27.08 -21.59 13.42
CA GLY A 545 27.06 -22.82 12.64
C GLY A 545 25.83 -23.01 11.75
N MET A 546 25.08 -21.95 11.47
CA MET A 546 23.86 -21.98 10.64
C MET A 546 24.18 -21.66 9.18
N GLU A 547 23.43 -22.29 8.27
CA GLU A 547 23.39 -21.93 6.85
C GLU A 547 22.52 -20.68 6.65
N VAL A 548 23.01 -19.74 5.86
CA VAL A 548 22.36 -18.44 5.64
C VAL A 548 21.69 -18.40 4.28
N VAL A 549 20.44 -17.96 4.27
CA VAL A 549 19.73 -17.52 3.06
C VAL A 549 19.59 -16.00 3.14
N LEU A 550 20.38 -15.26 2.37
CA LEU A 550 20.27 -13.81 2.27
C LEU A 550 19.28 -13.47 1.16
N VAL A 551 18.26 -12.70 1.50
CA VAL A 551 17.36 -12.13 0.50
C VAL A 551 17.79 -10.69 0.16
N ALA A 552 17.82 -10.35 -1.12
CA ALA A 552 18.26 -9.04 -1.59
C ALA A 552 17.35 -8.49 -2.71
N SER A 553 17.14 -7.18 -2.71
CA SER A 553 16.53 -6.45 -3.83
C SER A 553 17.46 -6.39 -5.05
N ASP A 554 16.96 -6.00 -6.23
CA ASP A 554 17.78 -5.91 -7.45
C ASP A 554 19.07 -5.07 -7.25
N PRO A 555 19.05 -3.88 -6.58
CA PRO A 555 20.25 -3.09 -6.33
C PRO A 555 21.23 -3.65 -5.28
N ASP A 556 20.78 -4.60 -4.44
CA ASP A 556 21.59 -5.15 -3.32
C ASP A 556 22.22 -6.51 -3.67
N MET A 557 21.96 -7.06 -4.86
CA MET A 557 22.49 -8.37 -5.30
C MET A 557 24.03 -8.41 -5.33
N GLU A 558 24.69 -7.26 -5.56
CA GLU A 558 26.16 -7.13 -5.55
C GLU A 558 26.68 -6.40 -4.29
N SER A 559 25.84 -6.29 -3.26
CA SER A 559 26.20 -5.58 -2.02
C SER A 559 27.27 -6.33 -1.20
N TYR A 560 27.97 -5.63 -0.31
CA TYR A 560 28.97 -6.27 0.55
C TYR A 560 28.43 -7.48 1.35
N PRO A 561 27.22 -7.44 1.96
CA PRO A 561 26.61 -8.62 2.56
C PRO A 561 26.58 -9.87 1.66
N ALA A 562 26.29 -9.71 0.36
CA ALA A 562 26.28 -10.83 -0.59
C ALA A 562 27.67 -11.48 -0.75
N THR A 563 28.74 -10.69 -0.62
CA THR A 563 30.13 -11.20 -0.70
C THR A 563 30.58 -12.01 0.52
N LEU A 564 29.80 -12.00 1.61
CA LEU A 564 30.10 -12.74 2.85
C LEU A 564 29.54 -14.17 2.86
N LEU A 565 28.71 -14.49 1.87
CA LEU A 565 28.07 -15.80 1.76
C LEU A 565 29.12 -16.85 1.40
N SER A 566 29.13 -17.94 2.16
CA SER A 566 29.98 -19.11 1.94
C SER A 566 29.35 -20.06 0.90
N GLU A 567 30.06 -21.14 0.56
CA GLU A 567 29.55 -22.17 -0.37
C GLU A 567 28.27 -22.86 0.11
N LYS A 568 27.93 -22.76 1.40
CA LYS A 568 26.70 -23.32 2.00
C LYS A 568 25.56 -22.32 2.09
N ASP A 569 25.83 -21.05 1.81
CA ASP A 569 24.89 -19.97 1.95
C ASP A 569 24.30 -19.61 0.59
N HIS A 570 23.06 -19.12 0.57
CA HIS A 570 22.32 -18.82 -0.64
C HIS A 570 21.99 -17.33 -0.71
N LEU A 571 22.11 -16.75 -1.91
CA LEU A 571 21.63 -15.41 -2.24
C LEU A 571 20.38 -15.54 -3.12
N VAL A 572 19.27 -14.96 -2.68
CA VAL A 572 18.00 -15.02 -3.43
C VAL A 572 17.51 -13.60 -3.71
N CYS A 573 17.18 -13.33 -4.98
CA CYS A 573 16.60 -12.06 -5.37
C CYS A 573 15.11 -12.01 -4.99
N ILE A 574 14.72 -10.98 -4.23
CA ILE A 574 13.31 -10.67 -3.92
C ILE A 574 12.64 -9.96 -5.10
N GLY A 575 13.44 -9.22 -5.89
CA GLY A 575 13.01 -8.32 -6.95
C GLY A 575 12.59 -6.94 -6.44
N GLY A 576 12.60 -5.96 -7.35
CA GLY A 576 12.24 -4.57 -7.07
C GLY A 576 13.45 -3.72 -6.68
N GLU A 577 13.34 -2.41 -6.93
CA GLU A 577 14.39 -1.42 -6.63
C GLU A 577 14.08 -0.62 -5.36
N THR A 578 12.79 -0.42 -5.06
CA THR A 578 12.35 0.34 -3.89
C THR A 578 12.10 -0.57 -2.68
N PRO A 579 12.15 -0.04 -1.44
CA PRO A 579 11.74 -0.78 -0.25
C PRO A 579 10.33 -1.39 -0.34
N GLN A 580 9.39 -0.70 -0.99
CA GLN A 580 7.98 -1.13 -1.07
C GLN A 580 7.83 -2.37 -1.95
N ASP A 581 8.57 -2.40 -3.07
CA ASP A 581 8.53 -3.52 -4.01
C ASP A 581 9.33 -4.74 -3.51
N SER A 582 10.30 -4.52 -2.61
CA SER A 582 11.26 -5.52 -2.14
C SER A 582 11.11 -5.86 -0.64
N TYR A 583 11.87 -5.22 0.24
CA TYR A 583 12.00 -5.60 1.66
C TYR A 583 10.72 -5.41 2.50
N LEU A 584 9.76 -4.59 2.06
CA LEU A 584 8.44 -4.46 2.71
C LEU A 584 7.41 -5.44 2.15
N ASN A 585 7.73 -6.17 1.09
CA ASN A 585 6.89 -7.23 0.54
C ASN A 585 7.10 -8.54 1.31
N GLY A 586 6.52 -8.59 2.53
CA GLY A 586 6.68 -9.74 3.44
C GLY A 586 6.25 -11.08 2.83
N MET A 587 5.23 -11.10 1.98
CA MET A 587 4.78 -12.34 1.34
C MET A 587 5.80 -12.90 0.35
N SER A 588 6.51 -12.06 -0.42
CA SER A 588 7.59 -12.53 -1.28
C SER A 588 8.70 -13.19 -0.48
N VAL A 589 9.07 -12.61 0.66
CA VAL A 589 10.09 -13.19 1.56
C VAL A 589 9.62 -14.52 2.15
N ILE A 590 8.35 -14.64 2.53
CA ILE A 590 7.77 -15.91 3.01
C ILE A 590 7.80 -16.99 1.91
N ARG A 591 7.48 -16.64 0.66
CA ARG A 591 7.57 -17.59 -0.46
C ARG A 591 8.99 -18.06 -0.71
N ILE A 592 9.97 -17.17 -0.60
CA ILE A 592 11.39 -17.54 -0.68
C ILE A 592 11.76 -18.45 0.49
N ALA A 593 11.33 -18.13 1.71
CA ALA A 593 11.56 -18.95 2.90
C ALA A 593 11.01 -20.38 2.72
N GLU A 594 9.82 -20.53 2.14
CA GLU A 594 9.20 -21.82 1.84
C GLU A 594 9.99 -22.61 0.79
N GLN A 595 10.47 -21.94 -0.26
CA GLN A 595 11.23 -22.56 -1.35
C GLN A 595 12.64 -22.99 -0.93
N GLU A 596 13.27 -22.20 -0.08
CA GLU A 596 14.63 -22.45 0.44
C GLU A 596 14.63 -23.36 1.68
N GLU A 597 13.44 -23.79 2.11
CA GLU A 597 13.21 -24.70 3.24
C GLU A 597 13.91 -24.24 4.52
N VAL A 598 13.77 -22.95 4.86
CA VAL A 598 14.44 -22.36 6.03
C VAL A 598 13.70 -22.71 7.33
N ASP A 599 14.44 -22.82 8.44
CA ASP A 599 13.85 -23.09 9.76
C ASP A 599 13.37 -21.81 10.45
N ALA A 600 14.08 -20.70 10.20
CA ALA A 600 13.88 -19.44 10.88
C ALA A 600 14.06 -18.23 9.97
N ILE A 601 13.40 -17.12 10.32
CA ILE A 601 13.54 -15.83 9.67
C ILE A 601 14.03 -14.82 10.72
N HIS A 602 15.18 -14.19 10.48
CA HIS A 602 15.61 -13.03 11.24
C HIS A 602 15.23 -11.75 10.49
N PRO A 603 14.33 -10.91 11.03
CA PRO A 603 13.79 -9.76 10.32
C PRO A 603 14.70 -8.52 10.32
N GLY A 604 15.96 -8.65 10.77
CA GLY A 604 16.86 -7.51 10.90
C GLY A 604 16.39 -6.39 11.84
N ILE A 605 16.68 -5.17 11.40
CA ILE A 605 16.43 -3.89 12.07
C ILE A 605 15.77 -2.98 11.02
N GLY A 606 14.61 -2.41 11.34
CA GLY A 606 13.79 -1.68 10.36
C GLY A 606 12.91 -2.61 9.50
N PHE A 607 12.36 -2.09 8.42
CA PHE A 607 11.40 -2.82 7.55
C PHE A 607 10.27 -3.48 8.35
N LEU A 608 10.14 -4.81 8.28
CA LEU A 608 9.08 -5.57 8.93
C LEU A 608 9.48 -6.12 10.32
N SER A 609 10.65 -5.77 10.86
CA SER A 609 11.11 -6.26 12.18
C SER A 609 10.25 -5.85 13.36
N GLU A 610 9.49 -4.76 13.25
CA GLU A 610 8.52 -4.31 14.25
C GLU A 610 7.07 -4.52 13.79
N SER A 611 6.84 -5.28 12.71
CA SER A 611 5.49 -5.60 12.22
C SER A 611 4.91 -6.81 12.95
N PRO A 612 3.89 -6.63 13.81
CA PRO A 612 3.23 -7.73 14.50
C PRO A 612 2.53 -8.67 13.50
N HIS A 613 2.02 -8.12 12.40
CA HIS A 613 1.37 -8.88 11.33
C HIS A 613 2.36 -9.80 10.62
N TYR A 614 3.56 -9.29 10.27
CA TYR A 614 4.58 -10.11 9.63
C TYR A 614 5.06 -11.25 10.53
N ALA A 615 5.30 -10.96 11.82
CA ALA A 615 5.69 -11.97 12.80
C ALA A 615 4.64 -13.11 12.93
N ARG A 616 3.34 -12.77 12.87
CA ARG A 616 2.26 -13.76 12.84
C ARG A 616 2.31 -14.62 11.60
N ILE A 617 2.38 -14.00 10.41
CA ILE A 617 2.39 -14.76 9.15
C ILE A 617 3.60 -15.70 9.10
N CYS A 618 4.79 -15.25 9.49
CA CYS A 618 5.98 -16.13 9.56
C CYS A 618 5.70 -17.37 10.42
N ARG A 619 5.10 -17.19 11.60
CA ARG A 619 4.77 -18.29 12.52
C ARG A 619 3.65 -19.19 11.99
N GLU A 620 2.63 -18.62 11.35
CA GLU A 620 1.52 -19.38 10.72
C GLU A 620 2.00 -20.25 9.56
N HIS A 621 3.03 -19.81 8.84
CA HIS A 621 3.72 -20.60 7.81
C HIS A 621 4.77 -21.57 8.36
N GLY A 622 4.90 -21.68 9.70
CA GLY A 622 5.76 -22.65 10.37
C GLY A 622 7.21 -22.21 10.58
N PHE A 623 7.57 -20.96 10.26
CA PHE A 623 8.92 -20.44 10.47
C PHE A 623 9.11 -19.94 11.90
N ASN A 624 10.30 -20.18 12.46
CA ASN A 624 10.69 -19.51 13.70
C ASN A 624 11.05 -18.04 13.43
N PHE A 625 10.19 -17.12 13.85
CA PHE A 625 10.48 -15.69 13.79
C PHE A 625 11.43 -15.28 14.92
N VAL A 626 12.67 -14.90 14.58
CA VAL A 626 13.71 -14.49 15.54
C VAL A 626 13.42 -13.08 16.05
N GLY A 627 12.50 -12.99 17.02
CA GLY A 627 12.05 -11.73 17.61
C GLY A 627 10.98 -11.95 18.67
N PRO A 628 10.42 -10.88 19.25
CA PRO A 628 9.39 -10.97 20.28
C PRO A 628 8.07 -11.52 19.76
N ARG A 629 7.16 -11.83 20.70
CA ARG A 629 5.79 -12.20 20.36
C ARG A 629 5.06 -11.06 19.66
N ALA A 630 4.16 -11.36 18.73
CA ALA A 630 3.36 -10.35 18.04
C ALA A 630 2.53 -9.52 19.03
N VAL A 631 2.05 -10.12 20.12
CA VAL A 631 1.35 -9.40 21.20
C VAL A 631 2.25 -8.37 21.88
N ASN A 632 3.54 -8.69 22.08
CA ASN A 632 4.52 -7.75 22.65
C ASN A 632 4.73 -6.57 21.69
N MET A 633 4.80 -6.87 20.39
CA MET A 633 4.95 -5.88 19.32
C MET A 633 3.69 -5.01 19.19
N ASP A 634 2.48 -5.54 19.29
CA ASP A 634 1.24 -4.74 19.29
C ASP A 634 1.15 -3.81 20.51
N ARG A 635 1.47 -4.35 21.70
CA ARG A 635 1.35 -3.61 22.96
C ARG A 635 2.36 -2.47 23.04
N MET A 636 3.57 -2.66 22.53
CA MET A 636 4.66 -1.68 22.62
C MET A 636 4.89 -0.86 21.35
N GLY A 637 4.53 -1.39 20.18
CA GLY A 637 4.64 -0.70 18.89
C GLY A 637 3.60 0.41 18.73
N ASN A 638 2.43 0.29 19.37
CA ASN A 638 1.50 1.41 19.49
C ASN A 638 1.89 2.29 20.68
N LYS A 639 2.28 3.54 20.40
CA LYS A 639 2.77 4.47 21.41
C LYS A 639 1.74 4.78 22.51
N SER A 640 0.45 4.84 22.18
CA SER A 640 -0.61 5.06 23.17
C SER A 640 -0.69 3.88 24.16
N ASN A 641 -0.67 2.65 23.63
CA ASN A 641 -0.68 1.43 24.46
C ASN A 641 0.59 1.30 25.32
N ALA A 642 1.76 1.66 24.76
CA ALA A 642 3.03 1.66 25.48
C ALA A 642 3.02 2.67 26.63
N ILE A 643 2.56 3.91 26.38
CA ILE A 643 2.42 4.96 27.41
C ILE A 643 1.42 4.55 28.48
N ALA A 644 0.27 3.98 28.10
CA ALA A 644 -0.73 3.50 29.05
C ALA A 644 -0.17 2.38 29.93
N THR A 645 0.57 1.43 29.34
CA THR A 645 1.24 0.35 30.07
C THR A 645 2.27 0.90 31.06
N ALA A 646 3.11 1.85 30.64
CA ALA A 646 4.08 2.51 31.53
C ALA A 646 3.38 3.26 32.68
N LYS A 647 2.32 4.04 32.39
CA LYS A 647 1.54 4.75 33.42
C LYS A 647 0.92 3.79 34.44
N ASN A 648 0.36 2.66 33.99
CA ASN A 648 -0.24 1.64 34.88
C ASN A 648 0.81 1.03 35.83
N LEU A 649 2.06 0.92 35.40
CA LEU A 649 3.19 0.47 36.22
C LEU A 649 3.80 1.59 37.09
N ASN A 650 3.21 2.78 37.11
CA ASN A 650 3.74 3.98 37.75
C ASN A 650 5.14 4.37 37.24
N ILE A 651 5.45 4.06 35.98
CA ILE A 651 6.66 4.53 35.31
C ILE A 651 6.34 5.95 34.77
N PRO A 652 7.13 6.98 35.13
CA PRO A 652 6.88 8.34 34.65
C PRO A 652 6.96 8.41 33.13
N VAL A 653 6.00 9.08 32.50
CA VAL A 653 5.99 9.37 31.05
C VAL A 653 6.02 10.88 30.84
N VAL A 654 6.44 11.33 29.66
CA VAL A 654 6.41 12.77 29.34
C VAL A 654 4.97 13.26 29.41
N PRO A 655 4.69 14.39 30.09
CA PRO A 655 3.35 14.98 30.09
C PRO A 655 2.91 15.27 28.65
N GLY A 656 1.70 14.86 28.28
CA GLY A 656 1.23 14.92 26.91
C GLY A 656 -0.28 14.74 26.81
N SER A 657 -0.81 14.81 25.60
CA SER A 657 -2.24 14.60 25.34
C SER A 657 -2.66 13.17 25.65
N GLU A 658 -3.89 13.00 26.12
CA GLU A 658 -4.50 11.67 26.30
C GLU A 658 -4.99 11.16 24.95
N GLY A 659 -4.07 10.56 24.19
CA GLY A 659 -4.33 10.04 22.85
C GLY A 659 -4.16 11.09 21.73
N ALA A 660 -4.66 10.72 20.55
CA ALA A 660 -4.60 11.55 19.35
C ALA A 660 -5.59 12.72 19.44
N LEU A 661 -5.18 13.85 18.87
CA LEU A 661 -5.91 15.08 18.74
C LEU A 661 -6.15 15.33 17.25
N MET A 662 -7.41 15.59 16.88
CA MET A 662 -7.81 15.85 15.50
C MET A 662 -8.24 17.31 15.27
N ASP A 663 -8.66 18.00 16.33
CA ASP A 663 -9.13 19.37 16.27
C ASP A 663 -8.05 20.34 16.79
N PRO A 664 -7.57 21.31 15.97
CA PRO A 664 -6.59 22.30 16.40
C PRO A 664 -7.04 23.15 17.60
N ALA A 665 -8.34 23.42 17.75
CA ALA A 665 -8.85 24.22 18.86
C ALA A 665 -8.78 23.45 20.18
N HIS A 666 -9.24 22.19 20.21
CA HIS A 666 -9.04 21.29 21.35
C HIS A 666 -7.55 21.07 21.65
N ALA A 667 -6.74 20.86 20.60
CA ALA A 667 -5.30 20.68 20.75
C ALA A 667 -4.62 21.92 21.39
N MET A 668 -5.09 23.14 21.11
CA MET A 668 -4.60 24.36 21.76
C MET A 668 -4.90 24.38 23.27
N ILE A 669 -6.07 23.89 23.68
CA ILE A 669 -6.44 23.79 25.10
C ILE A 669 -5.46 22.83 25.80
N VAL A 670 -5.27 21.64 25.23
CA VAL A 670 -4.34 20.64 25.75
C VAL A 670 -2.89 21.17 25.75
N ALA A 671 -2.46 21.87 24.70
CA ALA A 671 -1.15 22.52 24.64
C ALA A 671 -0.96 23.56 25.75
N SER A 672 -2.02 24.31 26.08
CA SER A 672 -2.01 25.29 27.16
C SER A 672 -1.95 24.65 28.54
N GLU A 673 -2.60 23.50 28.73
CA GLU A 673 -2.52 22.69 29.96
C GLU A 673 -1.13 22.06 30.17
N ILE A 674 -0.52 21.55 29.11
CA ILE A 674 0.88 21.07 29.11
C ILE A 674 1.86 22.23 29.34
N GLY A 675 1.51 23.40 28.80
CA GLY A 675 2.30 24.62 28.78
C GLY A 675 3.36 24.61 27.67
N PHE A 676 3.53 25.74 27.00
CA PHE A 676 4.55 25.92 25.96
C PHE A 676 5.98 25.97 26.52
N PRO A 677 7.02 25.64 25.72
CA PRO A 677 6.94 25.02 24.40
C PRO A 677 6.38 23.58 24.46
N VAL A 678 5.64 23.21 23.42
CA VAL A 678 5.09 21.85 23.22
C VAL A 678 5.67 21.23 21.96
N LEU A 679 5.69 19.89 21.92
CA LEU A 679 6.16 19.10 20.80
C LEU A 679 4.95 18.43 20.16
N ILE A 680 4.70 18.71 18.88
CA ILE A 680 3.68 18.04 18.08
C ILE A 680 4.33 16.82 17.43
N LYS A 681 3.68 15.66 17.48
CA LYS A 681 4.14 14.43 16.85
C LYS A 681 3.00 13.71 16.13
N ALA A 682 3.29 13.13 14.96
CA ALA A 682 2.35 12.25 14.25
C ALA A 682 2.24 10.88 14.94
N ALA A 683 1.02 10.35 15.09
CA ALA A 683 0.74 9.08 15.77
C ALA A 683 1.43 7.87 15.12
N HIS A 684 1.58 7.90 13.79
CA HIS A 684 2.18 6.84 12.98
C HIS A 684 3.55 7.25 12.37
N GLY A 685 4.13 8.36 12.86
CA GLY A 685 5.42 8.85 12.40
C GLY A 685 6.60 8.11 13.03
N GLY A 686 7.61 7.76 12.23
CA GLY A 686 8.86 7.13 12.66
C GLY A 686 10.08 7.78 12.01
N GLY A 687 11.26 7.67 12.63
CA GLY A 687 12.53 8.13 12.05
C GLY A 687 12.72 9.66 11.98
N GLY A 688 12.01 10.44 12.81
CA GLY A 688 12.16 11.89 12.93
C GLY A 688 11.25 12.72 12.01
N LYS A 689 10.50 12.10 11.09
CA LYS A 689 9.49 12.78 10.25
C LYS A 689 8.17 12.97 11.01
N GLY A 690 7.52 14.13 10.86
CA GLY A 690 6.26 14.45 11.54
C GLY A 690 6.43 14.88 13.01
N ILE A 691 7.53 15.57 13.35
CA ILE A 691 7.83 16.08 14.69
C ILE A 691 8.21 17.56 14.61
N GLU A 692 7.49 18.44 15.33
CA GLU A 692 7.81 19.88 15.33
C GLU A 692 7.61 20.52 16.71
N VAL A 693 8.51 21.44 17.07
CA VAL A 693 8.46 22.19 18.33
C VAL A 693 7.68 23.48 18.11
N VAL A 694 6.58 23.65 18.85
CA VAL A 694 5.84 24.91 18.89
C VAL A 694 6.17 25.64 20.18
N LYS A 695 6.76 26.84 20.04
CA LYS A 695 7.19 27.66 21.18
C LYS A 695 6.11 28.60 21.70
N ASP A 696 5.22 29.05 20.82
CA ASP A 696 4.25 30.10 21.10
C ASP A 696 2.86 29.68 20.64
N ALA A 697 1.83 30.04 21.42
CA ALA A 697 0.44 29.69 21.11
C ALA A 697 -0.02 30.24 19.75
N GLU A 698 0.44 31.44 19.36
CA GLU A 698 0.02 32.10 18.11
C GLU A 698 0.30 31.25 16.85
N LYS A 699 1.37 30.45 16.86
CA LYS A 699 1.77 29.61 15.73
C LYS A 699 1.20 28.19 15.78
N PHE A 700 0.61 27.81 16.92
CA PHE A 700 0.20 26.43 17.16
C PHE A 700 -0.86 25.95 16.17
N GLN A 701 -1.91 26.74 15.93
CA GLN A 701 -3.02 26.33 15.07
C GLN A 701 -2.58 26.10 13.62
N SER A 702 -1.74 26.99 13.07
CA SER A 702 -1.19 26.84 11.72
C SER A 702 -0.26 25.64 11.61
N THR A 703 0.63 25.45 12.59
CA THR A 703 1.57 24.33 12.59
C THR A 703 0.85 22.98 12.73
N PHE A 704 -0.12 22.88 13.64
CA PHE A 704 -0.90 21.66 13.85
C PHE A 704 -1.68 21.27 12.58
N THR A 705 -2.31 22.24 11.90
CA THR A 705 -3.07 21.98 10.67
C THR A 705 -2.15 21.49 9.55
N ARG A 706 -1.00 22.16 9.33
CA ARG A 706 0.00 21.75 8.34
C ARG A 706 0.50 20.34 8.62
N MET A 707 0.92 20.08 9.87
CA MET A 707 1.46 18.78 10.25
C MET A 707 0.43 17.64 10.13
N SER A 708 -0.85 17.91 10.38
CA SER A 708 -1.91 16.90 10.23
C SER A 708 -2.10 16.52 8.76
N GLN A 709 -2.03 17.50 7.85
CA GLN A 709 -2.08 17.27 6.41
C GLN A 709 -0.83 16.53 5.90
N GLU A 710 0.36 16.94 6.36
CA GLU A 710 1.61 16.23 6.06
C GLU A 710 1.57 14.78 6.55
N ALA A 711 1.07 14.55 7.78
CA ALA A 711 0.93 13.21 8.34
C ALA A 711 -0.09 12.36 7.57
N LEU A 712 -1.21 12.94 7.16
CA LEU A 712 -2.22 12.27 6.34
C LEU A 712 -1.64 11.87 4.97
N SER A 713 -0.90 12.77 4.34
CA SER A 713 -0.24 12.51 3.04
C SER A 713 0.86 11.47 3.15
N ALA A 714 1.72 11.57 4.17
CA ALA A 714 2.89 10.71 4.33
C ALA A 714 2.58 9.33 4.93
N PHE A 715 1.58 9.23 5.81
CA PHE A 715 1.30 8.03 6.61
C PHE A 715 -0.13 7.50 6.47
N GLY A 716 -0.98 8.13 5.66
CA GLY A 716 -2.39 7.77 5.50
C GLY A 716 -3.24 8.06 6.75
N ASN A 717 -2.67 8.69 7.78
CA ASN A 717 -3.34 9.06 9.02
C ASN A 717 -2.84 10.43 9.52
N GLY A 718 -3.76 11.39 9.66
CA GLY A 718 -3.49 12.76 10.11
C GLY A 718 -3.49 12.96 11.64
N ASP A 719 -3.56 11.88 12.42
CA ASP A 719 -3.57 11.90 13.88
C ASP A 719 -2.28 12.48 14.45
N LEU A 720 -2.41 13.54 15.26
CA LEU A 720 -1.30 14.16 15.98
C LEU A 720 -1.49 14.02 17.48
N TYR A 721 -0.41 14.00 18.24
CA TYR A 721 -0.45 14.09 19.70
C TYR A 721 0.56 15.12 20.19
N LEU A 722 0.36 15.58 21.43
CA LEU A 722 1.19 16.60 22.05
C LEU A 722 2.01 16.00 23.18
N GLU A 723 3.26 16.41 23.26
CA GLU A 723 4.13 16.14 24.41
C GLU A 723 4.73 17.45 24.91
N LYS A 724 5.11 17.48 26.19
CA LYS A 724 5.93 18.55 26.74
C LYS A 724 7.28 18.53 26.03
N TYR A 725 7.68 19.67 25.47
CA TYR A 725 9.03 19.79 24.91
C TYR A 725 10.07 19.87 26.04
N ILE A 726 11.00 18.91 26.05
CA ILE A 726 12.13 18.88 26.97
C ILE A 726 13.39 19.31 26.20
N GLY A 727 13.78 20.58 26.36
CA GLY A 727 14.85 21.17 25.54
C GLY A 727 16.25 20.63 25.82
N SER A 728 16.60 20.37 27.08
CA SER A 728 17.91 19.83 27.46
C SER A 728 17.75 18.45 28.08
N MET A 729 17.87 17.42 27.23
CA MET A 729 17.74 16.03 27.65
C MET A 729 18.90 15.16 27.19
N ARG A 730 19.15 14.08 27.93
CA ARG A 730 19.88 12.92 27.42
C ARG A 730 18.90 11.84 27.00
N HIS A 731 19.12 11.27 25.82
CA HIS A 731 18.40 10.09 25.34
C HIS A 731 19.16 8.86 25.86
N LEU A 732 18.55 8.16 26.82
CA LEU A 732 19.14 7.00 27.48
C LEU A 732 18.31 5.78 27.20
N GLU A 733 18.94 4.64 26.96
CA GLU A 733 18.22 3.43 26.61
C GLU A 733 18.84 2.20 27.27
N VAL A 734 18.00 1.21 27.58
CA VAL A 734 18.39 -0.01 28.28
C VAL A 734 18.20 -1.20 27.36
N GLN A 735 19.31 -1.86 27.03
CA GLN A 735 19.28 -3.11 26.27
C GLN A 735 18.77 -4.24 27.15
N ILE A 736 17.77 -4.96 26.66
CA ILE A 736 17.21 -6.10 27.35
C ILE A 736 17.21 -7.33 26.44
N ILE A 737 17.28 -8.50 27.08
CA ILE A 737 16.89 -9.77 26.50
C ILE A 737 16.11 -10.56 27.54
N ARG A 738 15.07 -11.27 27.12
CA ARG A 738 14.30 -12.15 28.00
C ARG A 738 14.02 -13.48 27.31
N ASP A 739 14.26 -14.59 28.00
CA ASP A 739 14.00 -15.93 27.46
C ASP A 739 12.57 -16.40 27.72
N MET A 740 12.20 -17.54 27.13
CA MET A 740 10.89 -18.16 27.30
C MET A 740 10.67 -18.76 28.71
N HIS A 741 11.72 -18.82 29.53
CA HIS A 741 11.68 -19.32 30.92
C HIS A 741 11.48 -18.19 31.94
N GLY A 742 11.30 -16.96 31.46
CA GLY A 742 11.08 -15.78 32.28
C GLY A 742 12.36 -15.11 32.81
N ASN A 743 13.55 -15.54 32.40
CA ASN A 743 14.80 -14.92 32.82
C ASN A 743 15.10 -13.68 31.98
N SER A 744 15.34 -12.55 32.65
CA SER A 744 15.73 -11.29 32.01
C SER A 744 17.20 -10.97 32.27
N LYS A 745 17.87 -10.43 31.25
CA LYS A 745 19.24 -9.90 31.36
C LYS A 745 19.28 -8.51 30.72
N LEU A 746 19.91 -7.57 31.43
CA LEU A 746 20.04 -6.17 31.02
C LEU A 746 21.50 -5.87 30.66
N PHE A 747 21.76 -5.40 29.44
CA PHE A 747 23.12 -5.17 28.92
C PHE A 747 23.48 -3.68 28.92
N GLY A 748 23.41 -3.08 30.10
CA GLY A 748 23.86 -1.71 30.32
C GLY A 748 22.87 -0.65 29.85
N ILE A 749 23.27 0.60 30.04
CA ILE A 749 22.57 1.77 29.51
C ILE A 749 23.43 2.35 28.41
N ARG A 750 22.84 2.62 27.24
CA ARG A 750 23.47 3.40 26.17
C ARG A 750 22.99 4.84 26.23
N ASP A 751 23.88 5.75 25.88
CA ASP A 751 23.59 7.16 25.66
C ASP A 751 23.63 7.45 24.17
N CYS A 752 22.48 7.81 23.64
CA CYS A 752 22.26 8.06 22.22
C CYS A 752 21.98 9.54 21.97
N SER A 753 22.40 10.45 22.85
CA SER A 753 22.00 11.88 22.80
C SER A 753 22.64 12.66 21.66
N ILE A 754 23.69 12.17 21.01
CA ILE A 754 24.31 12.85 19.87
C ILE A 754 23.50 12.50 18.62
N GLN A 755 22.61 13.41 18.24
CA GLN A 755 21.62 13.20 17.19
C GLN A 755 21.52 14.41 16.27
N ARG A 756 21.21 14.20 14.99
CA ARG A 756 20.83 15.24 14.02
C ARG A 756 19.43 14.94 13.51
N ASN A 757 18.51 15.90 13.57
CA ASN A 757 17.11 15.72 13.15
C ASN A 757 16.46 14.45 13.74
N TYR A 758 16.71 14.20 15.03
CA TYR A 758 16.25 13.02 15.77
C TYR A 758 16.81 11.66 15.27
N GLN A 759 17.84 11.66 14.42
CA GLN A 759 18.58 10.47 14.03
C GLN A 759 19.89 10.37 14.83
N LYS A 760 20.13 9.20 15.43
CA LYS A 760 21.33 8.91 16.24
C LYS A 760 22.57 8.86 15.33
N LEU A 761 23.66 9.50 15.77
CA LEU A 761 24.94 9.56 15.03
C LEU A 761 26.10 8.93 15.81
N ILE A 762 26.14 9.19 17.12
CA ILE A 762 27.14 8.63 18.04
C ILE A 762 26.42 8.09 19.26
N GLU A 763 26.67 6.83 19.56
CA GLU A 763 26.12 6.10 20.69
C GLU A 763 27.26 5.59 21.56
N GLU A 764 27.10 5.69 22.89
CA GLU A 764 28.14 5.23 23.79
C GLU A 764 27.59 4.56 25.04
N THR A 765 28.44 3.81 25.74
CA THR A 765 28.13 3.37 27.10
C THR A 765 27.83 4.59 27.97
N ALA A 766 26.69 4.61 28.65
CA ALA A 766 26.24 5.83 29.28
C ALA A 766 27.14 6.25 30.46
N SER A 767 27.71 7.46 30.38
CA SER A 767 28.66 8.00 31.36
C SER A 767 28.11 9.18 32.14
N GLY A 768 28.61 9.45 33.36
CA GLY A 768 28.23 10.66 34.12
C GLY A 768 26.76 10.73 34.55
N ILE A 769 26.04 9.60 34.60
CA ILE A 769 24.66 9.52 35.10
C ILE A 769 24.69 9.25 36.62
N PRO A 770 23.88 9.97 37.43
CA PRO A 770 23.77 9.67 38.86
C PRO A 770 23.29 8.24 39.12
N ASN A 771 23.84 7.56 40.14
CA ASN A 771 23.49 6.16 40.45
C ASN A 771 21.98 5.95 40.66
N LYS A 772 21.31 6.91 41.33
CA LYS A 772 19.85 6.87 41.51
C LYS A 772 19.08 6.81 40.18
N ILE A 773 19.54 7.56 39.18
CA ILE A 773 18.93 7.58 37.85
C ILE A 773 19.20 6.25 37.13
N ARG A 774 20.41 5.70 37.25
CA ARG A 774 20.77 4.38 36.71
C ARG A 774 19.88 3.27 37.29
N GLU A 775 19.71 3.24 38.61
CA GLU A 775 18.85 2.26 39.29
C GLU A 775 17.38 2.39 38.86
N GLN A 776 16.89 3.62 38.66
CA GLN A 776 15.54 3.86 38.14
C GLN A 776 15.36 3.30 36.72
N LEU A 777 16.31 3.56 35.80
CA LEU A 777 16.25 3.05 34.43
C LEU A 777 16.17 1.52 34.38
N TYR A 778 16.99 0.83 35.18
CA TYR A 778 16.95 -0.62 35.27
C TYR A 778 15.64 -1.13 35.86
N SER A 779 15.22 -0.57 36.99
CA SER A 779 13.97 -1.00 37.64
C SER A 779 12.74 -0.77 36.77
N PHE A 780 12.68 0.35 36.04
CA PHE A 780 11.58 0.62 35.10
C PHE A 780 11.61 -0.35 33.92
N SER A 781 12.78 -0.65 33.38
CA SER A 781 12.92 -1.60 32.27
C SER A 781 12.51 -3.01 32.68
N GLU A 782 12.94 -3.49 33.85
CA GLU A 782 12.56 -4.79 34.42
C GLU A 782 11.05 -4.92 34.60
N LYS A 783 10.43 -3.94 35.29
CA LYS A 783 8.97 -3.93 35.49
C LYS A 783 8.20 -3.97 34.18
N LEU A 784 8.67 -3.21 33.18
CA LEU A 784 8.02 -3.12 31.89
C LEU A 784 8.08 -4.45 31.15
N ILE A 785 9.26 -5.08 31.07
CA ILE A 785 9.44 -6.35 30.35
C ILE A 785 8.80 -7.54 31.07
N GLU A 786 8.72 -7.51 32.40
CA GLU A 786 8.02 -8.51 33.21
C GLU A 786 6.50 -8.47 32.94
N GLU A 787 5.91 -7.27 33.03
CA GLU A 787 4.46 -7.04 32.81
C GLU A 787 3.97 -7.49 31.43
N ILE A 788 4.78 -7.31 30.39
CA ILE A 788 4.37 -7.66 29.02
C ILE A 788 4.78 -9.06 28.59
N ASP A 789 5.32 -9.88 29.48
CA ASP A 789 5.91 -11.18 29.14
C ASP A 789 6.88 -11.13 27.94
N TYR A 790 7.82 -10.17 27.96
CA TYR A 790 8.70 -9.92 26.81
C TYR A 790 9.57 -11.14 26.46
N ILE A 791 9.82 -11.40 25.18
CA ILE A 791 10.69 -12.49 24.72
C ILE A 791 11.63 -11.95 23.63
N GLY A 792 12.87 -12.41 23.61
CA GLY A 792 13.88 -11.97 22.66
C GLY A 792 14.58 -10.68 23.09
N ALA A 793 15.27 -10.05 22.15
CA ALA A 793 16.01 -8.82 22.38
C ALA A 793 15.15 -7.59 22.08
N GLY A 794 15.24 -6.58 22.94
CA GLY A 794 14.55 -5.30 22.79
C GLY A 794 15.30 -4.18 23.51
N THR A 795 14.81 -2.95 23.36
CA THR A 795 15.37 -1.79 24.05
C THR A 795 14.26 -0.93 24.63
N VAL A 796 14.41 -0.51 25.89
CA VAL A 796 13.53 0.47 26.53
C VAL A 796 14.20 1.84 26.50
N GLU A 797 13.58 2.82 25.86
CA GLU A 797 14.12 4.17 25.68
C GLU A 797 13.51 5.17 26.67
N PHE A 798 14.36 6.07 27.16
CA PHE A 798 14.04 7.05 28.18
C PHE A 798 14.61 8.43 27.85
N ILE A 799 13.89 9.45 28.30
CA ILE A 799 14.34 10.84 28.35
C ILE A 799 14.83 11.14 29.76
N TYR A 800 16.10 11.53 29.90
CA TYR A 800 16.62 12.12 31.13
C TYR A 800 16.69 13.64 30.99
N ASP A 801 15.74 14.34 31.62
CA ASP A 801 15.69 15.80 31.69
C ASP A 801 16.81 16.32 32.61
N LEU A 802 17.78 17.02 32.03
CA LEU A 802 18.93 17.56 32.76
C LEU A 802 18.55 18.72 33.69
N THR A 803 17.45 19.43 33.39
CA THR A 803 16.98 20.57 34.18
C THR A 803 16.13 20.09 35.35
N GLY A 804 15.09 19.32 35.06
CA GLY A 804 14.18 18.77 36.07
C GLY A 804 14.76 17.59 36.85
N LYS A 805 15.88 17.00 36.39
CA LYS A 805 16.54 15.81 36.96
C LYS A 805 15.58 14.63 37.11
N LYS A 806 14.74 14.42 36.09
CA LYS A 806 13.72 13.36 36.05
C LYS A 806 13.91 12.50 34.81
N VAL A 807 13.52 11.24 34.93
CA VAL A 807 13.49 10.27 33.85
C VAL A 807 12.05 10.05 33.42
N TYR A 808 11.82 9.99 32.13
CA TYR A 808 10.53 9.68 31.53
C TYR A 808 10.71 8.54 30.53
N PHE A 809 9.83 7.54 30.57
CA PHE A 809 9.69 6.55 29.51
C PHE A 809 9.28 7.24 28.21
N MET A 810 9.93 6.85 27.11
CA MET A 810 9.69 7.41 25.79
C MET A 810 9.04 6.39 24.86
N GLU A 811 9.70 5.25 24.65
CA GLU A 811 9.22 4.14 23.83
C GLU A 811 9.96 2.84 24.15
N MET A 812 9.53 1.74 23.55
CA MET A 812 10.25 0.47 23.59
C MET A 812 10.34 -0.07 22.16
N ASN A 813 11.56 -0.26 21.65
CA ASN A 813 11.74 -0.91 20.35
C ASN A 813 11.75 -2.42 20.55
N THR A 814 10.81 -3.10 19.88
CA THR A 814 10.61 -4.55 20.04
C THR A 814 11.47 -5.34 19.07
N ARG A 815 12.75 -5.00 19.01
CA ARG A 815 13.76 -5.60 18.11
C ARG A 815 15.18 -5.28 18.59
N LEU A 816 16.16 -5.87 17.93
CA LEU A 816 17.55 -5.42 18.01
C LEU A 816 17.68 -3.98 17.44
N GLN A 817 18.67 -3.23 17.93
CA GLN A 817 18.97 -1.86 17.48
C GLN A 817 20.35 -1.77 16.84
N VAL A 818 20.59 -0.71 16.07
CA VAL A 818 21.83 -0.49 15.31
C VAL A 818 23.03 -0.47 16.26
N GLU A 819 22.87 0.22 17.38
CA GLU A 819 23.83 0.48 18.45
C GLU A 819 24.02 -0.66 19.47
N HIS A 820 23.41 -1.83 19.25
CA HIS A 820 23.65 -3.02 20.08
C HIS A 820 25.14 -3.40 20.25
N PRO A 821 26.06 -3.18 19.28
CA PRO A 821 27.46 -3.56 19.44
C PRO A 821 28.16 -2.80 20.56
N VAL A 822 27.71 -1.60 20.94
CA VAL A 822 28.22 -0.88 22.12
C VAL A 822 28.05 -1.74 23.38
N SER A 823 26.87 -2.36 23.55
CA SER A 823 26.59 -3.27 24.65
C SER A 823 27.40 -4.56 24.53
N GLU A 824 27.51 -5.14 23.34
CA GLU A 824 28.32 -6.35 23.12
C GLU A 824 29.79 -6.14 23.52
N MET A 825 30.38 -5.00 23.14
CA MET A 825 31.80 -4.70 23.37
C MET A 825 32.15 -4.52 24.86
N VAL A 826 31.22 -4.02 25.69
CA VAL A 826 31.47 -3.81 27.13
C VAL A 826 31.07 -5.00 28.00
N PHE A 827 30.15 -5.85 27.55
CA PHE A 827 29.72 -7.04 28.28
C PHE A 827 30.38 -8.34 27.79
N GLY A 828 30.95 -8.34 26.58
CA GLY A 828 31.54 -9.54 25.97
C GLY A 828 30.50 -10.60 25.61
N VAL A 829 29.26 -10.19 25.35
CA VAL A 829 28.15 -11.08 24.99
C VAL A 829 27.68 -10.75 23.57
N ASP A 830 27.60 -11.77 22.72
CA ASP A 830 27.04 -11.67 21.38
C ASP A 830 25.50 -11.73 21.43
N LEU A 831 24.85 -10.58 21.23
CA LEU A 831 23.39 -10.45 21.33
C LEU A 831 22.66 -11.13 20.18
N VAL A 832 23.25 -11.16 18.97
CA VAL A 832 22.68 -11.88 17.82
C VAL A 832 22.63 -13.37 18.11
N ARG A 833 23.72 -13.93 18.65
CA ARG A 833 23.75 -15.32 19.09
C ARG A 833 22.71 -15.56 20.19
N GLN A 834 22.60 -14.68 21.18
CA GLN A 834 21.59 -14.85 22.22
C GLN A 834 20.16 -14.79 21.69
N GLN A 835 19.88 -14.03 20.62
CA GLN A 835 18.56 -14.07 19.97
C GLN A 835 18.25 -15.45 19.39
N PHE A 836 19.23 -16.14 18.81
CA PHE A 836 19.06 -17.52 18.33
C PHE A 836 18.81 -18.49 19.49
N GLU A 837 19.63 -18.42 20.55
CA GLU A 837 19.46 -19.26 21.74
C GLU A 837 18.04 -19.11 22.33
N VAL A 838 17.58 -17.86 22.48
CA VAL A 838 16.23 -17.57 22.97
C VAL A 838 15.15 -18.06 22.00
N ALA A 839 15.31 -17.86 20.70
CA ALA A 839 14.36 -18.34 19.69
C ALA A 839 14.27 -19.87 19.64
N GLN A 840 15.34 -20.58 19.96
CA GLN A 840 15.39 -22.04 20.12
C GLN A 840 14.85 -22.52 21.48
N GLY A 841 14.39 -21.61 22.34
CA GLY A 841 13.84 -21.94 23.66
C GLY A 841 14.90 -22.24 24.72
N ASN A 842 16.18 -21.92 24.49
CA ASN A 842 17.25 -22.11 25.46
C ASN A 842 17.14 -21.08 26.60
N ASN A 843 17.65 -21.47 27.77
CA ASN A 843 17.59 -20.68 28.99
C ASN A 843 18.87 -19.82 29.15
N ILE A 844 18.69 -18.53 29.46
CA ILE A 844 19.79 -17.56 29.60
C ILE A 844 20.19 -17.25 31.06
N SER A 845 19.60 -17.92 32.05
CA SER A 845 19.85 -17.69 33.49
C SER A 845 21.34 -17.76 33.86
N ASN A 846 22.06 -18.72 33.28
CA ASN A 846 23.49 -18.96 33.51
C ASN A 846 24.42 -17.97 32.80
N LEU A 847 23.88 -17.03 32.00
CA LEU A 847 24.66 -15.99 31.36
C LEU A 847 25.19 -15.03 32.44
N ASP A 848 26.47 -15.14 32.77
CA ASP A 848 27.19 -14.24 33.67
C ASP A 848 28.08 -13.29 32.87
N PHE A 849 27.94 -12.00 33.15
CA PHE A 849 28.70 -10.95 32.49
C PHE A 849 28.92 -9.78 33.43
N LYS A 850 30.00 -9.03 33.19
CA LYS A 850 30.33 -7.83 33.96
C LYS A 850 30.62 -6.69 33.00
N LEU A 851 30.15 -5.50 33.35
CA LEU A 851 30.49 -4.29 32.62
C LEU A 851 32.00 -4.07 32.68
N ASN A 852 32.66 -4.02 31.52
CA ASN A 852 34.09 -3.80 31.42
C ASN A 852 34.39 -2.70 30.39
N GLY A 853 35.01 -1.61 30.86
CA GLY A 853 35.44 -0.50 30.02
C GLY A 853 34.28 0.36 29.51
N HIS A 854 34.48 0.95 28.34
CA HIS A 854 33.57 1.88 27.69
C HIS A 854 33.65 1.71 26.19
N ALA A 855 32.51 1.68 25.51
CA ALA A 855 32.44 1.60 24.05
C ALA A 855 31.75 2.84 23.46
N ILE A 856 32.19 3.23 22.27
CA ILE A 856 31.61 4.31 21.46
C ILE A 856 31.43 3.77 20.05
N GLU A 857 30.23 3.89 19.51
CA GLU A 857 29.88 3.63 18.11
C GLU A 857 29.77 4.94 17.34
N LEU A 858 30.25 4.93 16.11
CA LEU A 858 30.05 5.98 15.12
C LEU A 858 29.29 5.41 13.93
N ARG A 859 28.19 6.07 13.56
CA ARG A 859 27.55 5.85 12.27
C ARG A 859 28.29 6.62 11.19
N VAL A 860 28.89 5.90 10.26
CA VAL A 860 29.49 6.48 9.05
C VAL A 860 28.44 6.49 7.96
N ILE A 861 28.01 7.67 7.56
CA ILE A 861 26.94 7.87 6.57
C ILE A 861 27.50 8.54 5.31
N ALA A 862 26.97 8.15 4.15
CA ALA A 862 27.26 8.74 2.85
C ALA A 862 26.53 10.07 2.71
N GLU A 863 27.22 11.14 3.08
CA GLU A 863 26.69 12.50 3.04
C GLU A 863 27.80 13.49 2.70
N LYS A 864 27.43 14.52 1.97
CA LYS A 864 28.25 15.66 1.63
C LYS A 864 27.88 16.83 2.53
N VAL A 865 28.91 17.56 2.97
CA VAL A 865 28.77 18.82 3.69
C VAL A 865 28.82 19.96 2.70
N GLU A 866 27.84 20.84 2.73
CA GLU A 866 27.77 22.05 1.91
C GLU A 866 27.47 23.27 2.78
N LEU A 867 27.57 24.47 2.19
CA LEU A 867 27.15 25.71 2.82
C LEU A 867 25.92 26.23 2.08
N ASP A 868 24.89 26.61 2.82
CA ASP A 868 23.73 27.29 2.25
C ASP A 868 24.06 28.76 1.92
N GLU A 869 23.08 29.49 1.37
CA GLU A 869 23.22 30.90 1.00
C GLU A 869 23.52 31.83 2.19
N ASN A 870 23.16 31.40 3.40
CA ASN A 870 23.40 32.12 4.65
C ASN A 870 24.74 31.73 5.32
N GLY A 871 25.48 30.79 4.72
CA GLY A 871 26.73 30.26 5.26
C GLY A 871 26.54 29.23 6.39
N GLU A 872 25.34 28.66 6.54
CA GLU A 872 25.05 27.57 7.46
C GLU A 872 25.38 26.21 6.84
N LEU A 873 25.71 25.23 7.69
CA LEU A 873 26.09 23.88 7.25
C LEU A 873 24.87 23.08 6.81
N LEU A 874 24.88 22.65 5.55
CA LEU A 874 23.90 21.72 4.97
C LEU A 874 24.53 20.33 4.83
N PHE A 875 23.74 19.28 5.03
CA PHE A 875 24.17 17.89 4.89
C PHE A 875 23.25 17.18 3.89
N VAL A 876 23.81 16.78 2.76
CA VAL A 876 23.06 16.21 1.62
C VAL A 876 23.51 14.77 1.39
N PRO A 877 22.60 13.80 1.16
CA PRO A 877 22.97 12.43 0.81
C PRO A 877 23.91 12.38 -0.41
N ASP A 878 24.93 11.50 -0.38
CA ASP A 878 25.91 11.38 -1.47
C ASP A 878 26.05 9.91 -1.96
N PRO A 879 25.01 9.35 -2.62
CA PRO A 879 25.10 8.04 -3.26
C PRO A 879 26.07 8.06 -4.45
N GLY A 880 26.79 6.96 -4.66
CA GLY A 880 27.73 6.87 -5.77
C GLY A 880 28.71 5.71 -5.68
N HIS A 881 29.69 5.72 -6.58
CA HIS A 881 30.70 4.68 -6.67
C HIS A 881 31.81 4.89 -5.64
N VAL A 882 32.05 3.86 -4.83
CA VAL A 882 33.14 3.86 -3.85
C VAL A 882 34.41 3.35 -4.52
N THR A 883 35.43 4.20 -4.59
CA THR A 883 36.69 3.88 -5.29
C THR A 883 37.71 3.21 -4.39
N GLU A 884 37.76 3.60 -3.12
CA GLU A 884 38.67 3.02 -2.13
C GLU A 884 37.96 2.90 -0.78
N VAL A 885 38.06 1.73 -0.15
CA VAL A 885 37.67 1.50 1.25
C VAL A 885 38.83 0.86 1.98
N TYR A 886 39.24 1.47 3.09
CA TYR A 886 40.25 0.91 4.00
C TYR A 886 39.88 1.17 5.45
N PHE A 887 39.64 0.07 6.18
CA PHE A 887 39.48 0.04 7.62
C PHE A 887 40.67 -0.68 8.26
N PRO A 888 41.48 -0.02 9.12
CA PRO A 888 42.60 -0.69 9.77
C PRO A 888 42.16 -1.82 10.71
N GLU A 889 42.86 -2.95 10.73
CA GLU A 889 42.63 -3.98 11.74
C GLU A 889 43.16 -3.55 13.13
N LYS A 890 42.28 -3.59 14.14
CA LYS A 890 42.63 -3.33 15.55
C LYS A 890 41.75 -4.15 16.46
N SER A 891 42.33 -4.84 17.45
CA SER A 891 41.60 -5.72 18.37
C SER A 891 40.52 -5.02 19.22
N ASN A 892 40.66 -3.71 19.44
CA ASN A 892 39.73 -2.91 20.22
C ASN A 892 38.75 -2.10 19.35
N VAL A 893 38.73 -2.35 18.03
CA VAL A 893 37.81 -1.69 17.10
C VAL A 893 37.10 -2.76 16.27
N ARG A 894 35.78 -2.71 16.27
CA ARG A 894 34.93 -3.52 15.41
C ARG A 894 34.37 -2.64 14.31
N VAL A 895 34.41 -3.12 13.08
CA VAL A 895 33.78 -2.46 11.93
C VAL A 895 32.70 -3.38 11.36
N ILE A 896 31.51 -2.83 11.19
CA ILE A 896 30.40 -3.47 10.48
C ILE A 896 30.16 -2.60 9.25
N GLN A 897 30.50 -3.08 8.06
CA GLN A 897 30.49 -2.29 6.82
C GLN A 897 29.44 -2.82 5.84
N THR A 898 28.94 -1.95 4.96
CA THR A 898 28.12 -2.35 3.79
C THR A 898 28.82 -2.07 2.45
N ILE A 899 30.02 -1.49 2.47
CA ILE A 899 30.79 -1.13 1.28
C ILE A 899 32.15 -1.81 1.27
N THR A 900 32.67 -2.05 0.06
CA THR A 900 34.06 -2.36 -0.24
C THR A 900 34.51 -1.53 -1.43
N SER A 901 35.81 -1.52 -1.75
CA SER A 901 36.31 -0.85 -2.96
C SER A 901 35.62 -1.44 -4.19
N GLY A 902 35.06 -0.57 -5.04
CA GLY A 902 34.26 -0.95 -6.22
C GLY A 902 32.75 -1.06 -5.96
N SER A 903 32.28 -1.01 -4.71
CA SER A 903 30.85 -1.01 -4.40
C SER A 903 30.14 0.26 -4.85
N VAL A 904 28.82 0.19 -4.99
CA VAL A 904 27.94 1.34 -5.24
C VAL A 904 27.09 1.59 -4.00
N VAL A 905 27.07 2.82 -3.52
CA VAL A 905 26.09 3.27 -2.52
C VAL A 905 24.81 3.65 -3.25
N SER A 906 23.77 2.82 -3.09
CA SER A 906 22.48 2.99 -3.77
C SER A 906 21.71 4.22 -3.26
N PRO A 907 20.97 4.94 -4.13
CA PRO A 907 20.09 6.04 -3.72
C PRO A 907 18.76 5.56 -3.10
N PHE A 908 18.42 4.27 -3.13
CA PHE A 908 17.09 3.81 -2.70
C PHE A 908 16.96 3.57 -1.18
N TYR A 909 18.09 3.50 -0.47
CA TYR A 909 18.16 3.06 0.93
C TYR A 909 18.80 4.10 1.85
N ASP A 910 18.89 3.78 3.14
CA ASP A 910 19.56 4.61 4.15
C ASP A 910 21.06 4.83 3.83
N SER A 911 21.59 5.97 4.28
CA SER A 911 22.94 6.44 3.99
C SER A 911 24.04 5.74 4.80
N LEU A 912 23.71 4.87 5.76
CA LEU A 912 24.69 4.17 6.60
C LEU A 912 25.59 3.24 5.78
N VAL A 913 26.87 3.60 5.67
CA VAL A 913 27.90 2.83 4.95
C VAL A 913 28.78 1.97 5.85
N ALA A 914 28.96 2.38 7.12
CA ALA A 914 29.65 1.57 8.12
C ALA A 914 29.29 1.99 9.56
N GLN A 915 29.44 1.05 10.49
CA GLN A 915 29.48 1.30 11.93
C GLN A 915 30.90 1.05 12.43
N ILE A 916 31.49 2.02 13.12
CA ILE A 916 32.82 1.89 13.73
C ILE A 916 32.64 1.92 15.24
N ILE A 917 32.92 0.80 15.90
CA ILE A 917 32.75 0.65 17.34
C ILE A 917 34.10 0.47 18.00
N CYS A 918 34.46 1.37 18.91
CA CYS A 918 35.73 1.32 19.63
C CYS A 918 35.53 1.13 21.13
N TRP A 919 36.26 0.16 21.68
CA TRP A 919 36.35 -0.08 23.11
C TRP A 919 37.63 0.49 23.72
N GLY A 920 37.49 1.05 24.93
CA GLY A 920 38.58 1.53 25.77
C GLY A 920 38.35 1.19 27.24
N ARG A 921 39.40 1.30 28.05
CA ARG A 921 39.34 1.07 29.51
C ARG A 921 38.52 2.13 30.24
N SER A 922 38.40 3.30 29.64
CA SER A 922 37.59 4.43 30.09
C SER A 922 37.04 5.16 28.87
N ARG A 923 36.05 6.03 29.08
CA ARG A 923 35.53 6.90 28.02
C ARG A 923 36.63 7.69 27.31
N SER A 924 37.56 8.27 28.07
CA SER A 924 38.68 9.04 27.49
C SER A 924 39.61 8.17 26.65
N ASP A 925 39.90 6.94 27.09
CA ASP A 925 40.71 5.98 26.33
C ASP A 925 40.01 5.57 25.03
N ALA A 926 38.70 5.31 25.06
CA ALA A 926 37.89 5.02 23.87
C ALA A 926 37.93 6.18 22.87
N ILE A 927 37.74 7.43 23.32
CA ILE A 927 37.81 8.63 22.47
C ILE A 927 39.18 8.76 21.82
N THR A 928 40.27 8.67 22.60
CA THR A 928 41.63 8.80 22.05
C THR A 928 41.93 7.75 21.00
N ARG A 929 41.60 6.48 21.28
CA ARG A 929 41.80 5.37 20.34
C ARG A 929 40.98 5.55 19.07
N LEU A 930 39.73 5.98 19.19
CA LEU A 930 38.83 6.18 18.07
C LEU A 930 39.30 7.34 17.19
N VAL A 931 39.75 8.46 17.76
CA VAL A 931 40.37 9.56 17.01
C VAL A 931 41.61 9.10 16.23
N ASP A 932 42.47 8.31 16.86
CA ASP A 932 43.67 7.77 16.18
C ASP A 932 43.34 6.67 15.14
N TYR A 933 42.22 5.98 15.31
CA TYR A 933 41.72 5.03 14.33
C TYR A 933 41.21 5.75 13.07
N LEU A 934 40.37 6.79 13.24
CA LEU A 934 39.78 7.55 12.15
C LEU A 934 40.80 8.26 11.26
N LYS A 935 41.98 8.63 11.77
CA LYS A 935 43.09 9.19 10.96
C LYS A 935 43.58 8.25 9.85
N ARG A 936 43.29 6.96 9.97
CA ARG A 936 43.77 5.91 9.06
C ARG A 936 42.64 5.28 8.24
N VAL A 937 41.38 5.62 8.52
CA VAL A 937 40.24 5.16 7.73
C VAL A 937 40.22 5.94 6.41
N ARG A 938 39.98 5.25 5.29
CA ARG A 938 39.81 5.87 3.98
C ARG A 938 38.55 5.35 3.32
N ILE A 939 37.70 6.26 2.85
CA ILE A 939 36.50 5.98 2.06
C ILE A 939 36.45 7.03 0.94
N HIS A 940 36.92 6.69 -0.25
CA HIS A 940 36.99 7.61 -1.39
C HIS A 940 35.89 7.32 -2.43
N GLY A 941 35.53 8.33 -3.22
CA GLY A 941 34.54 8.25 -4.29
C GLY A 941 33.13 8.66 -3.87
N VAL A 942 32.84 8.65 -2.57
CA VAL A 942 31.62 9.21 -1.96
C VAL A 942 32.01 10.02 -0.73
N SER A 943 31.31 11.13 -0.48
CA SER A 943 31.48 11.93 0.72
C SER A 943 30.90 11.23 1.94
N THR A 944 31.52 11.45 3.10
CA THR A 944 31.06 10.87 4.37
C THR A 944 31.17 11.85 5.52
N ASN A 945 30.47 11.55 6.62
CA ASN A 945 30.55 12.31 7.86
C ASN A 945 31.82 12.04 8.72
N LEU A 946 32.88 11.43 8.17
CA LEU A 946 34.09 11.10 8.93
C LEU A 946 34.77 12.33 9.53
N ALA A 947 34.85 13.44 8.78
CA ALA A 947 35.37 14.72 9.27
C ALA A 947 34.55 15.26 10.46
N LEU A 948 33.21 15.22 10.34
CA LEU A 948 32.31 15.63 11.42
C LEU A 948 32.53 14.77 12.68
N ASN A 949 32.62 13.45 12.53
CA ASN A 949 32.88 12.53 13.64
C ASN A 949 34.20 12.85 14.36
N ARG A 950 35.29 13.13 13.60
CA ARG A 950 36.57 13.55 14.20
C ARG A 950 36.44 14.86 14.97
N ALA A 951 35.72 15.83 14.42
CA ALA A 951 35.51 17.13 15.07
C ALA A 951 34.72 16.99 16.38
N ILE A 952 33.64 16.19 16.41
CA ILE A 952 32.83 15.94 17.61
C ILE A 952 33.67 15.26 18.70
N LEU A 953 34.43 14.20 18.36
CA LEU A 953 35.28 13.49 19.32
C LEU A 953 36.37 14.39 19.92
N GLN A 954 36.78 15.44 19.21
CA GLN A 954 37.78 16.39 19.67
C GLN A 954 37.21 17.55 20.49
N ASP A 955 35.90 17.81 20.43
CA ASP A 955 35.21 18.87 21.16
C ASP A 955 35.34 18.73 22.69
N ALA A 956 35.52 19.86 23.36
CA ALA A 956 35.73 19.89 24.80
C ALA A 956 34.48 19.51 25.60
N SER A 957 33.29 19.91 25.15
CA SER A 957 32.01 19.59 25.80
C SER A 957 31.67 18.11 25.63
N PHE A 958 31.91 17.55 24.44
CA PHE A 958 31.79 16.12 24.20
C PHE A 958 32.75 15.32 25.08
N LYS A 959 34.04 15.66 25.14
CA LYS A 959 35.03 14.97 26.00
C LYS A 959 34.68 14.99 27.49
N LYS A 960 34.07 16.07 27.98
CA LYS A 960 33.60 16.18 29.37
C LYS A 960 32.34 15.37 29.66
N GLY A 961 31.63 14.88 28.64
CA GLY A 961 30.34 14.23 28.81
C GLY A 961 29.21 15.20 29.16
N SER A 962 29.40 16.49 28.87
CA SER A 962 28.44 17.57 29.16
C SER A 962 27.68 17.94 27.89
N PHE A 963 26.81 17.05 27.44
CA PHE A 963 26.01 17.22 26.23
C PHE A 963 24.55 16.81 26.46
N SER A 964 23.70 17.25 25.54
CA SER A 964 22.28 16.92 25.45
C SER A 964 21.91 16.72 23.97
N THR A 965 20.67 16.39 23.66
CA THR A 965 20.17 16.33 22.28
C THR A 965 20.33 17.62 21.48
N GLY A 966 20.49 18.77 22.15
CA GLY A 966 20.83 20.06 21.52
C GLY A 966 22.30 20.24 21.13
N PHE A 967 23.18 19.26 21.40
CA PHE A 967 24.63 19.41 21.25
C PHE A 967 25.07 19.85 19.86
N LEU A 968 24.55 19.23 18.79
CA LEU A 968 24.98 19.53 17.42
C LEU A 968 24.60 20.93 16.97
N ALA A 969 23.40 21.41 17.34
CA ALA A 969 22.97 22.78 17.05
C ALA A 969 23.91 23.82 17.69
N ASP A 970 24.35 23.59 18.92
CA ASP A 970 25.33 24.46 19.58
C ASP A 970 26.75 24.25 19.04
N PHE A 971 27.07 23.04 18.57
CA PHE A 971 28.37 22.70 17.99
C PHE A 971 28.58 23.41 16.66
N PHE A 972 27.61 23.35 15.75
CA PHE A 972 27.70 24.00 14.44
C PHE A 972 27.88 25.53 14.54
N LYS A 973 27.32 26.18 15.57
CA LYS A 973 27.52 27.62 15.81
C LYS A 973 28.95 28.01 16.19
N ARG A 974 29.77 27.07 16.67
CA ARG A 974 31.11 27.35 17.23
C ARG A 974 32.26 26.69 16.47
N ILE A 975 31.99 25.81 15.51
CA ILE A 975 33.04 25.19 14.71
C ILE A 975 33.47 26.08 13.55
N ASP A 976 34.65 25.78 13.02
CA ASP A 976 35.12 26.34 11.75
C ASP A 976 34.53 25.53 10.59
N SER A 977 33.46 26.06 9.98
CA SER A 977 32.75 25.43 8.86
C SER A 977 33.64 25.24 7.63
N GLN A 978 34.56 26.16 7.36
CA GLN A 978 35.49 26.07 6.22
C GLN A 978 36.49 24.94 6.43
N LYS A 979 37.01 24.81 7.65
CA LYS A 979 37.85 23.68 8.01
C LYS A 979 37.11 22.35 7.84
N LEU A 980 35.89 22.23 8.36
CA LEU A 980 35.09 21.01 8.22
C LEU A 980 34.88 20.62 6.76
N LEU A 981 34.52 21.60 5.91
CA LEU A 981 34.33 21.40 4.47
C LEU A 981 35.62 20.89 3.80
N SER A 982 36.77 21.51 4.10
CA SER A 982 38.06 21.11 3.55
C SER A 982 38.47 19.69 3.97
N GLU A 983 38.19 19.30 5.21
CA GLU A 983 38.48 17.97 5.73
C GLU A 983 37.54 16.92 5.10
N ALA A 984 36.26 17.26 4.90
CA ALA A 984 35.29 16.37 4.24
C ALA A 984 35.65 16.12 2.76
N LEU A 985 36.07 17.15 2.02
CA LEU A 985 36.52 17.03 0.62
C LEU A 985 37.80 16.20 0.49
N ASN A 986 38.72 16.32 1.46
CA ASN A 986 39.92 15.49 1.48
C ASN A 986 39.58 14.03 1.79
N ASP A 987 38.64 13.78 2.71
CA ASP A 987 38.18 12.43 3.05
C ASP A 987 37.47 11.72 1.89
N SER A 988 36.80 12.44 0.99
CA SER A 988 36.11 11.86 -0.19
C SER A 988 37.04 11.55 -1.36
N GLY A 989 38.27 12.08 -1.34
CA GLY A 989 39.25 11.94 -2.42
C GLY A 989 38.94 12.81 -3.65
N GLU A 990 38.04 13.78 -3.54
CA GLU A 990 37.51 14.58 -4.66
C GLU A 990 38.29 15.86 -5.01
N LEU A 991 39.53 16.00 -4.56
CA LEU A 991 40.38 17.20 -4.76
C LEU A 991 40.55 17.66 -6.23
N ASN A 992 40.03 16.95 -7.26
CA ASN A 992 40.24 17.25 -8.67
C ASN A 992 39.07 16.99 -9.67
N LYS A 993 37.81 16.81 -9.25
CA LYS A 993 36.69 16.70 -10.23
C LYS A 993 36.00 18.05 -10.46
N SER A 994 36.58 18.88 -11.32
CA SER A 994 35.99 20.15 -11.75
C SER A 994 35.07 19.99 -12.97
N VAL A 995 33.85 20.54 -12.90
CA VAL A 995 33.00 20.74 -14.07
C VAL A 995 33.43 22.05 -14.74
N ASP A 996 34.23 21.92 -15.80
CA ASP A 996 34.81 23.06 -16.52
C ASP A 996 33.73 23.74 -17.40
N LYS A 997 33.71 25.08 -17.55
CA LYS A 997 32.69 25.81 -18.36
C LYS A 997 32.60 25.35 -19.83
N LYS A 998 33.62 24.64 -20.32
CA LYS A 998 33.64 24.01 -21.66
C LYS A 998 32.83 22.71 -21.75
N SER A 999 32.57 22.03 -20.62
CA SER A 999 31.90 20.72 -20.59
C SER A 999 30.37 20.80 -20.76
N ILE A 1000 29.77 21.93 -20.40
CA ILE A 1000 28.31 22.15 -20.48
C ILE A 1000 27.84 22.64 -21.85
N LYS A 1001 28.73 23.10 -22.74
CA LYS A 1001 28.33 23.47 -24.11
C LYS A 1001 28.22 22.23 -24.98
N LEU A 1002 27.15 22.12 -25.76
CA LEU A 1002 27.07 21.11 -26.81
C LEU A 1002 28.08 21.47 -27.93
N GLU A 1003 28.88 20.50 -28.37
CA GLU A 1003 29.87 20.75 -29.43
C GLU A 1003 29.19 21.26 -30.70
N GLY A 1004 29.59 22.45 -31.17
CA GLY A 1004 29.04 23.07 -32.38
C GLY A 1004 27.70 23.79 -32.22
N SER A 1005 27.18 23.99 -31.00
CA SER A 1005 25.93 24.75 -30.77
C SER A 1005 26.02 25.75 -29.60
N ASN A 1006 25.02 26.64 -29.49
CA ASN A 1006 24.84 27.55 -28.35
C ASN A 1006 23.99 26.92 -27.24
N GLU A 1007 23.61 25.65 -27.36
CA GLU A 1007 22.84 24.94 -26.34
C GLU A 1007 23.73 24.50 -25.18
N LEU A 1008 23.15 24.53 -23.99
CA LEU A 1008 23.78 24.16 -22.73
C LEU A 1008 23.14 22.88 -22.19
N LYS A 1009 24.00 21.99 -21.69
CA LYS A 1009 23.63 20.75 -21.02
C LYS A 1009 23.36 21.04 -19.55
N VAL A 1010 22.24 20.53 -19.05
CA VAL A 1010 21.94 20.46 -17.62
C VAL A 1010 22.17 19.01 -17.21
N LEU A 1011 23.24 18.76 -16.46
CA LEU A 1011 23.68 17.43 -16.05
C LEU A 1011 23.23 17.15 -14.62
N SER A 1012 22.88 15.91 -14.27
CA SER A 1012 22.51 15.57 -12.91
C SER A 1012 23.67 15.85 -11.95
N PRO A 1013 23.47 16.64 -10.87
CA PRO A 1013 24.55 16.93 -9.93
C PRO A 1013 24.88 15.74 -9.01
N GLN A 1014 23.94 14.80 -8.87
CA GLN A 1014 24.02 13.65 -7.97
C GLN A 1014 23.31 12.42 -8.55
N MET A 1015 23.52 11.26 -7.94
CA MET A 1015 22.78 10.04 -8.27
C MET A 1015 21.43 9.99 -7.51
N GLY A 1016 20.34 9.63 -8.18
CA GLY A 1016 19.01 9.55 -7.56
C GLY A 1016 17.88 9.20 -8.52
N GLY A 1017 16.67 9.03 -8.00
CA GLY A 1017 15.46 8.89 -8.81
C GLY A 1017 15.02 10.24 -9.38
N PHE A 1018 14.83 10.33 -10.69
CA PHE A 1018 14.45 11.56 -11.38
C PHE A 1018 12.93 11.68 -11.48
N TYR A 1019 12.37 12.82 -11.05
CA TYR A 1019 10.93 13.09 -11.08
C TYR A 1019 10.64 14.42 -11.78
N ARG A 1020 9.74 14.37 -12.76
CA ARG A 1020 9.34 15.52 -13.56
C ARG A 1020 8.23 16.35 -12.91
N ALA A 1021 7.50 15.78 -11.96
CA ALA A 1021 6.38 16.40 -11.27
C ALA A 1021 6.37 15.98 -9.78
N PRO A 1022 5.73 16.77 -8.89
CA PRO A 1022 5.66 16.43 -7.46
C PRO A 1022 4.76 15.21 -7.18
N SER A 1023 3.80 14.90 -8.07
CA SER A 1023 3.01 13.67 -8.03
C SER A 1023 2.66 13.18 -9.44
N GLN A 1024 2.09 11.98 -9.56
CA GLN A 1024 1.81 11.35 -10.87
C GLN A 1024 0.72 12.06 -11.68
N ASP A 1025 -0.18 12.76 -11.00
CA ASP A 1025 -1.32 13.43 -11.62
C ASP A 1025 -1.03 14.93 -11.86
N ASP A 1026 0.13 15.42 -11.42
CA ASP A 1026 0.54 16.81 -11.56
C ASP A 1026 1.25 17.08 -12.89
N GLU A 1027 1.16 18.32 -13.37
CA GLU A 1027 1.92 18.75 -14.54
C GLU A 1027 3.43 18.76 -14.26
N PRO A 1028 4.28 18.45 -15.27
CA PRO A 1028 5.72 18.56 -15.12
C PRO A 1028 6.17 19.98 -14.75
N PHE A 1029 7.17 20.12 -13.88
CA PHE A 1029 7.72 21.43 -13.50
C PHE A 1029 8.16 22.25 -14.72
N VAL A 1030 8.74 21.59 -15.72
CA VAL A 1030 9.07 22.17 -17.03
C VAL A 1030 8.73 21.25 -18.20
N SER A 1031 8.36 21.86 -19.32
CA SER A 1031 8.05 21.18 -20.58
C SER A 1031 8.95 21.66 -21.73
N GLU A 1032 9.16 20.81 -22.74
CA GLU A 1032 9.89 21.19 -23.95
C GLU A 1032 9.25 22.41 -24.62
N GLY A 1033 10.06 23.39 -24.98
CA GLY A 1033 9.64 24.66 -25.56
C GLY A 1033 9.35 25.77 -24.55
N GLN A 1034 9.24 25.48 -23.26
CA GLN A 1034 8.99 26.47 -22.21
C GLN A 1034 10.21 27.38 -21.99
N ILE A 1035 9.96 28.67 -21.71
CA ILE A 1035 10.99 29.64 -21.30
C ILE A 1035 10.92 29.79 -19.79
N ILE A 1036 12.05 29.60 -19.14
CA ILE A 1036 12.19 29.55 -17.68
C ILE A 1036 13.24 30.56 -17.20
N ASP A 1037 13.13 30.97 -15.94
CA ASP A 1037 14.19 31.66 -15.22
C ASP A 1037 15.12 30.68 -14.48
N VAL A 1038 16.19 31.19 -13.88
CA VAL A 1038 17.20 30.32 -13.24
C VAL A 1038 16.74 29.71 -11.91
N ASN A 1039 15.73 30.29 -11.26
CA ASN A 1039 15.23 29.86 -9.95
C ASN A 1039 14.03 28.91 -10.05
N GLN A 1040 13.46 28.76 -11.25
CA GLN A 1040 12.37 27.83 -11.49
C GLN A 1040 12.85 26.38 -11.34
N THR A 1041 12.11 25.60 -10.57
CA THR A 1041 12.33 24.16 -10.39
C THR A 1041 12.22 23.45 -11.74
N LEU A 1042 13.20 22.61 -12.07
CA LEU A 1042 13.26 21.82 -13.31
C LEU A 1042 12.74 20.39 -13.09
N CYS A 1043 13.13 19.78 -11.98
CA CYS A 1043 12.77 18.44 -11.56
C CYS A 1043 13.04 18.25 -10.07
N LEU A 1044 12.60 17.11 -9.54
CA LEU A 1044 13.06 16.61 -8.24
C LEU A 1044 14.02 15.44 -8.48
N ILE A 1045 15.07 15.37 -7.67
CA ILE A 1045 15.92 14.19 -7.54
C ILE A 1045 15.71 13.60 -6.16
N GLU A 1046 15.22 12.37 -6.08
CA GLU A 1046 15.12 11.62 -4.84
C GLU A 1046 16.38 10.80 -4.61
N SER A 1047 17.10 11.13 -3.54
CA SER A 1047 18.27 10.37 -3.09
C SER A 1047 18.10 10.06 -1.61
N MET A 1048 18.09 8.78 -1.27
CA MET A 1048 17.99 8.25 0.09
C MET A 1048 16.76 8.81 0.85
N LYS A 1049 15.60 8.86 0.18
CA LYS A 1049 14.30 9.39 0.68
C LYS A 1049 14.29 10.89 1.00
N VAL A 1050 15.24 11.63 0.40
CA VAL A 1050 15.29 13.09 0.40
C VAL A 1050 15.05 13.55 -1.03
N PHE A 1051 14.02 14.38 -1.22
CA PHE A 1051 13.78 15.05 -2.50
C PHE A 1051 14.54 16.37 -2.51
N THR A 1052 15.39 16.53 -3.52
CA THR A 1052 16.09 17.79 -3.79
C THR A 1052 15.48 18.42 -5.04
N GLU A 1053 15.03 19.66 -4.92
CA GLU A 1053 14.65 20.48 -6.08
C GLU A 1053 15.88 20.88 -6.86
N LEU A 1054 15.84 20.69 -8.19
CA LEU A 1054 16.92 21.09 -9.08
C LEU A 1054 16.53 22.35 -9.85
N THR A 1055 17.35 23.41 -9.75
CA THR A 1055 17.22 24.68 -10.47
C THR A 1055 18.48 24.96 -11.29
N LEU A 1056 18.45 25.94 -12.21
CA LEU A 1056 19.66 26.35 -12.92
C LEU A 1056 20.62 27.14 -12.03
N ALA A 1057 20.11 27.81 -10.98
CA ALA A 1057 20.90 28.57 -10.02
C ALA A 1057 21.87 27.69 -9.20
N ASP A 1058 21.54 26.40 -9.06
CA ASP A 1058 22.36 25.42 -8.34
C ASP A 1058 23.70 25.13 -9.03
N TYR A 1059 23.82 25.45 -10.32
CA TYR A 1059 25.01 25.18 -11.12
C TYR A 1059 26.03 26.31 -11.03
N LYS A 1060 27.04 26.13 -10.17
CA LYS A 1060 28.17 27.06 -9.98
C LYS A 1060 29.50 26.43 -10.42
N SER A 1061 30.40 27.23 -10.96
CA SER A 1061 31.79 26.83 -11.27
C SER A 1061 32.62 26.70 -9.99
N THR A 1062 33.81 26.11 -10.10
CA THR A 1062 34.79 25.97 -8.99
C THR A 1062 35.10 27.27 -8.27
N ASP A 1063 35.08 28.40 -8.96
CA ASP A 1063 35.41 29.71 -8.40
C ASP A 1063 34.17 30.43 -7.80
N GLY A 1064 33.05 29.71 -7.66
CA GLY A 1064 31.78 30.23 -7.15
C GLY A 1064 30.97 31.05 -8.17
N ASN A 1065 31.46 31.23 -9.40
CA ASN A 1065 30.71 31.94 -10.44
C ASN A 1065 29.54 31.11 -10.96
N THR A 1066 28.39 31.74 -11.21
CA THR A 1066 27.22 31.07 -11.81
C THR A 1066 27.54 30.55 -13.21
N LEU A 1067 27.10 29.31 -13.51
CA LEU A 1067 27.20 28.71 -14.84
C LEU A 1067 26.06 29.21 -15.75
N PHE A 1068 24.90 29.50 -15.16
CA PHE A 1068 23.74 30.11 -15.80
C PHE A 1068 23.51 31.50 -15.17
N PRO A 1069 23.74 32.61 -15.89
CA PRO A 1069 23.54 33.96 -15.34
C PRO A 1069 22.07 34.28 -15.04
N ASP A 1070 21.81 34.90 -13.88
CA ASP A 1070 20.46 35.24 -13.40
C ASP A 1070 19.71 36.24 -14.29
N ASP A 1071 20.43 37.01 -15.11
CA ASP A 1071 19.88 37.98 -16.06
C ASP A 1071 19.45 37.36 -17.40
N VAL A 1072 19.68 36.06 -17.60
CA VAL A 1072 19.37 35.34 -18.84
C VAL A 1072 18.24 34.34 -18.61
N LYS A 1073 17.24 34.34 -19.51
CA LYS A 1073 16.21 33.31 -19.56
C LYS A 1073 16.63 32.15 -20.45
N TYR A 1074 16.13 30.96 -20.16
CA TYR A 1074 16.48 29.76 -20.90
C TYR A 1074 15.25 29.09 -21.49
N LYS A 1075 15.33 28.67 -22.74
CA LYS A 1075 14.31 27.83 -23.37
C LYS A 1075 14.70 26.37 -23.22
N VAL A 1076 13.82 25.55 -22.66
CA VAL A 1076 13.98 24.10 -22.60
C VAL A 1076 13.86 23.57 -24.04
N THR A 1077 14.95 23.08 -24.62
CA THR A 1077 14.90 22.52 -25.99
C THR A 1077 14.61 21.03 -25.99
N LYS A 1078 15.13 20.29 -25.00
CA LYS A 1078 14.84 18.88 -24.80
C LYS A 1078 14.83 18.47 -23.33
N VAL A 1079 13.94 17.54 -23.00
CA VAL A 1079 13.97 16.76 -21.74
C VAL A 1079 14.47 15.36 -22.09
N ILE A 1080 15.64 14.97 -21.56
CA ILE A 1080 16.32 13.72 -21.93
C ILE A 1080 16.03 12.60 -20.94
N ALA A 1081 16.01 12.90 -19.64
CA ALA A 1081 15.74 11.91 -18.61
C ALA A 1081 14.25 11.53 -18.56
N GLU A 1082 13.98 10.23 -18.46
CA GLU A 1082 12.62 9.68 -18.30
C GLU A 1082 12.17 9.76 -16.84
N ASP A 1083 10.89 10.07 -16.64
CA ASP A 1083 10.29 10.16 -15.30
C ASP A 1083 10.38 8.83 -14.54
N LYS A 1084 10.74 8.89 -13.26
CA LYS A 1084 10.92 7.76 -12.33
C LYS A 1084 12.10 6.84 -12.63
N ASN A 1085 12.98 7.20 -13.57
CA ASN A 1085 14.23 6.46 -13.78
C ASN A 1085 15.35 6.96 -12.86
N THR A 1086 16.30 6.08 -12.57
CA THR A 1086 17.52 6.45 -11.84
C THR A 1086 18.48 7.16 -12.78
N VAL A 1087 19.00 8.31 -12.33
CA VAL A 1087 20.06 9.08 -13.01
C VAL A 1087 21.32 9.03 -12.16
N ASN A 1088 22.49 9.04 -12.82
CA ASN A 1088 23.80 9.13 -12.18
C ASN A 1088 24.33 10.57 -12.23
N GLN A 1089 25.28 10.88 -11.35
CA GLN A 1089 26.01 12.15 -11.44
C GLN A 1089 26.67 12.29 -12.82
N GLY A 1090 26.38 13.40 -13.50
CA GLY A 1090 26.88 13.71 -14.84
C GLY A 1090 25.95 13.27 -15.99
N ASP A 1091 24.87 12.54 -15.72
CA ASP A 1091 23.89 12.17 -16.76
C ASP A 1091 23.17 13.41 -17.29
N LEU A 1092 22.90 13.44 -18.60
CA LEU A 1092 22.23 14.58 -19.24
C LEU A 1092 20.73 14.56 -18.93
N LEU A 1093 20.24 15.57 -18.20
CA LEU A 1093 18.84 15.69 -17.83
C LEU A 1093 18.06 16.55 -18.84
N PHE A 1094 18.59 17.74 -19.13
CA PHE A 1094 17.95 18.71 -20.02
C PHE A 1094 18.94 19.35 -20.98
N VAL A 1095 18.43 19.84 -22.10
CA VAL A 1095 19.15 20.74 -23.01
C VAL A 1095 18.43 22.08 -23.03
N MET A 1096 19.19 23.15 -22.82
CA MET A 1096 18.69 24.52 -22.66
C MET A 1096 19.32 25.45 -23.69
N LEU A 1097 18.55 26.38 -24.22
CA LEU A 1097 19.05 27.44 -25.11
C LEU A 1097 18.90 28.81 -24.43
N PRO A 1098 19.98 29.60 -24.25
CA PRO A 1098 19.85 30.96 -23.74
C PRO A 1098 19.04 31.82 -24.70
N VAL A 1099 18.00 32.46 -24.17
CA VAL A 1099 17.15 33.41 -24.90
C VAL A 1099 17.77 34.78 -24.73
N VAL A 1100 18.34 35.32 -25.81
CA VAL A 1100 18.82 36.70 -25.82
C VAL A 1100 17.60 37.62 -25.76
N ALA A 1101 17.61 38.57 -24.83
CA ALA A 1101 16.56 39.59 -24.69
C ALA A 1101 16.41 40.45 -25.96
#